data_AF-A0A965AND2-F1
#
_entry.id   AF-A0A965AND2-F1
#
_cell.length_a   1.000
_cell.length_b   1.000
_cell.length_c   1.000
_cell.angle_alpha   90.00
_cell.angle_beta   90.00
_cell.angle_gamma   90.00
#
_symmetry.space_group_name_H-M   'P 1'
#
loop_
_entity.id
_entity.type
_entity.pdbx_description
1 polymer ?
#
loop_
_entity_poly.entity_id
_entity_poly.type
_entity_poly.pdbx_seq_one_letter_code
_entity_poly.pdbx_strand_id
1 'polypeptide(L)'
;MPLILPLPADTVTSMRRHRPSTPRVDRVNRALRSSGASLLAVALLFSLVNALSATPAEALASHTKPALKWGYLYAGGLVNEFAPTLPREKRALSKPTTITVKYTNFPEQAKVAFDAAVGIWAELFPSSVPITIDATWSNLGASVLGSARPGNYHNGFTNAPDKDLYYPSALANAIAGKDLDPSSAEIVARFSSGTAWYFGTDGRPSFGRYDLVTVVLHELCHGLGFLSSDTYDPYSGIGTLDRPTAYDAFTRTIDDKRLSDLPSPSIELGRALTNTLYWGGTSGIAANGGSKPKIYAPTRYDDGSSISHLDENAFPSGDKNSLMSPQLDAGEVIHDVGPLAVAMLEDLRTKPPAGAVTALPSAPRNVTALVGDRSVIINFDPPTDARITQVSGYEITTMPGAILTKVERSPVAIPNLKVGTSYTFSIRAVNPLGTSVAATAGPVTPQLSWKSTTIDVGADPSFTAATVWRNQNVFIYNDKRTGYLKRATLVNKKWVIETIDGNSVIGGATTHNLDGALSTCVTGPAKSQILHVFYSDMEDKDLRHAAFDGKKWNFDIVDGNGPTIQEVEDPIRVRTKSDVNVSNACVATASGLQVFYRDDSQGILLGALQSGKGWQYELVDGDRKTEGRTTGDVGFHLAATSVGKNVHLIYDSVITIDRDRKATQGDIRHAFRASANPADWKFETLDAADARFPVAGYGVAIGAVGNKIYASWLAASTKGAATPIADTLFYKELTASEVSTVITTGLGAPTLPLAIDGKSLAFGCQGRLCAAELTSGSGKLISGVDSTQSLGAIWTRVSSKIGLLVGSPLGLLWLAP
;
A
#
# COMPACT_ATOMS: atom_id res chain seq x y z
N MET A 1 -36.33 16.90 -57.79
CA MET A 1 -36.31 17.97 -58.82
C MET A 1 -37.75 18.43 -59.05
N PRO A 2 -38.04 19.73 -59.24
CA PRO A 2 -37.14 20.91 -59.28
C PRO A 2 -36.68 21.31 -57.85
N LEU A 3 -35.49 21.88 -57.59
CA LEU A 3 -34.85 23.16 -57.98
C LEU A 3 -35.23 24.35 -57.07
N ILE A 4 -34.22 25.19 -56.77
CA ILE A 4 -34.15 26.17 -55.65
C ILE A 4 -34.00 27.60 -56.22
N LEU A 5 -34.27 28.61 -55.38
CA LEU A 5 -33.86 30.06 -55.44
C LEU A 5 -34.91 31.04 -56.00
N PRO A 6 -34.92 32.34 -55.58
CA PRO A 6 -34.50 32.93 -54.29
C PRO A 6 -35.46 34.03 -53.72
N LEU A 7 -35.07 34.62 -52.57
CA LEU A 7 -35.56 35.88 -51.94
C LEU A 7 -35.19 37.15 -52.78
N PRO A 8 -35.46 38.43 -52.36
CA PRO A 8 -36.26 39.00 -51.24
C PRO A 8 -37.24 40.16 -51.65
N ALA A 9 -37.96 40.78 -50.68
CA ALA A 9 -38.03 42.25 -50.43
C ALA A 9 -39.31 42.77 -49.72
N ASP A 10 -39.15 43.16 -48.45
CA ASP A 10 -39.57 44.42 -47.79
C ASP A 10 -40.98 45.07 -47.77
N THR A 11 -41.21 45.72 -46.61
CA THR A 11 -41.96 46.97 -46.29
C THR A 11 -43.44 47.02 -45.85
N VAL A 12 -43.61 47.15 -44.53
CA VAL A 12 -44.30 48.25 -43.79
C VAL A 12 -45.84 48.42 -43.83
N THR A 13 -46.47 48.23 -42.65
CA THR A 13 -47.33 49.21 -41.93
C THR A 13 -47.67 48.64 -40.53
N SER A 14 -47.21 49.16 -39.37
CA SER A 14 -47.45 50.45 -38.70
C SER A 14 -48.79 50.57 -37.92
N MET A 15 -48.75 50.36 -36.59
CA MET A 15 -49.39 51.14 -35.51
C MET A 15 -48.87 50.59 -34.15
N ARG A 16 -48.12 51.33 -33.31
CA ARG A 16 -48.58 52.23 -32.20
C ARG A 16 -49.78 51.65 -31.42
N ARG A 17 -49.87 51.56 -30.08
CA ARG A 17 -49.08 51.99 -28.87
C ARG A 17 -49.64 51.14 -27.68
N HIS A 18 -49.14 51.09 -26.43
CA HIS A 18 -48.10 51.81 -25.66
C HIS A 18 -47.50 50.89 -24.56
N ARG A 19 -46.39 51.32 -23.95
CA ARG A 19 -45.88 51.02 -22.57
C ARG A 19 -45.65 52.39 -21.87
N PRO A 20 -45.25 52.54 -20.58
CA PRO A 20 -44.52 51.64 -19.65
C PRO A 20 -45.40 51.24 -18.42
N SER A 21 -44.94 50.78 -17.24
CA SER A 21 -43.61 50.76 -16.58
C SER A 21 -43.41 49.57 -15.60
N THR A 22 -42.49 49.71 -14.63
CA THR A 22 -41.94 48.75 -13.64
C THR A 22 -41.46 49.55 -12.38
N PRO A 23 -40.82 48.99 -11.31
CA PRO A 23 -40.88 47.66 -10.66
C PRO A 23 -40.97 47.72 -9.08
N ARG A 24 -41.15 46.56 -8.42
CA ARG A 24 -40.59 46.10 -7.09
C ARG A 24 -41.37 44.82 -6.67
N VAL A 25 -40.78 43.66 -6.34
CA VAL A 25 -39.87 43.32 -5.22
C VAL A 25 -40.50 43.65 -3.86
N ASP A 26 -41.12 42.68 -3.17
CA ASP A 26 -40.39 41.78 -2.24
C ASP A 26 -41.30 40.68 -1.57
N ARG A 27 -40.65 39.62 -1.09
CA ARG A 27 -40.96 38.76 0.09
C ARG A 27 -42.32 38.06 0.36
N VAL A 28 -42.19 36.72 0.44
CA VAL A 28 -42.45 35.85 1.62
C VAL A 28 -43.90 35.47 1.98
N ASN A 29 -44.02 34.25 2.51
CA ASN A 29 -45.21 33.49 2.96
C ASN A 29 -45.97 32.76 1.83
N ARG A 30 -46.43 31.52 2.02
CA ARG A 30 -46.43 30.68 3.24
C ARG A 30 -46.31 29.20 2.88
N ALA A 31 -45.64 28.44 3.74
CA ALA A 31 -45.56 27.00 3.63
C ALA A 31 -46.80 26.29 4.21
N LEU A 32 -46.95 25.04 3.79
CA LEU A 32 -47.51 23.90 4.53
C LEU A 32 -49.03 23.73 4.69
N ARG A 33 -49.39 22.42 4.62
CA ARG A 33 -50.65 21.74 4.99
C ARG A 33 -51.76 21.86 3.94
N SER A 34 -52.45 20.77 3.56
CA SER A 34 -52.39 19.38 4.06
C SER A 34 -53.07 18.39 3.09
N SER A 35 -52.80 17.09 3.28
CA SER A 35 -53.64 15.89 2.98
C SER A 35 -54.94 16.10 2.19
N GLY A 36 -55.28 15.31 1.17
CA GLY A 36 -54.81 13.97 0.79
C GLY A 36 -56.01 13.09 0.40
N ALA A 37 -55.78 11.99 -0.36
CA ALA A 37 -56.82 11.09 -0.90
C ALA A 37 -57.71 11.74 -2.01
N SER A 38 -58.26 11.04 -3.02
CA SER A 38 -58.12 9.61 -3.39
C SER A 38 -58.65 9.32 -4.82
N LEU A 39 -58.17 8.20 -5.38
CA LEU A 39 -58.85 7.29 -6.34
C LEU A 39 -59.08 7.68 -7.83
N LEU A 40 -58.53 6.80 -8.68
CA LEU A 40 -58.98 6.30 -10.00
C LEU A 40 -59.13 7.24 -11.22
N ALA A 41 -58.22 7.02 -12.19
CA ALA A 41 -58.59 6.79 -13.59
C ALA A 41 -57.77 5.59 -14.13
N VAL A 42 -58.36 4.80 -15.04
CA VAL A 42 -57.86 3.47 -15.42
C VAL A 42 -56.97 3.50 -16.66
N ALA A 43 -55.90 2.70 -16.59
CA ALA A 43 -55.03 2.13 -17.63
C ALA A 43 -55.22 2.53 -19.10
N LEU A 44 -54.10 2.92 -19.72
CA LEU A 44 -53.74 2.51 -21.08
C LEU A 44 -52.21 2.44 -21.25
N LEU A 45 -51.75 1.46 -22.04
CA LEU A 45 -50.38 1.26 -22.55
C LEU A 45 -49.30 0.74 -21.56
N PHE A 46 -49.44 -0.53 -21.18
CA PHE A 46 -48.36 -1.38 -20.69
C PHE A 46 -47.60 -2.02 -21.88
N SER A 47 -46.65 -1.32 -22.50
CA SER A 47 -45.72 -1.93 -23.48
C SER A 47 -44.60 -1.01 -23.99
N LEU A 48 -43.60 -0.66 -23.15
CA LEU A 48 -42.17 -0.50 -23.54
C LEU A 48 -41.29 -0.06 -22.35
N VAL A 49 -40.91 -0.98 -21.45
CA VAL A 49 -39.70 -0.79 -20.60
C VAL A 49 -39.00 -2.14 -20.45
N ASN A 50 -38.21 -2.50 -21.47
CA ASN A 50 -37.18 -3.53 -21.36
C ASN A 50 -36.04 -3.26 -22.36
N ALA A 51 -35.62 -1.99 -22.42
CA ALA A 51 -34.31 -1.64 -22.94
C ALA A 51 -33.36 -1.55 -21.75
N LEU A 52 -32.53 -2.58 -21.59
CA LEU A 52 -31.35 -2.52 -20.73
C LEU A 52 -30.49 -1.37 -21.27
N SER A 53 -30.51 -0.22 -20.59
CA SER A 53 -29.51 0.81 -20.80
C SER A 53 -28.18 0.19 -20.42
N ALA A 54 -27.28 0.09 -21.40
CA ALA A 54 -25.91 -0.35 -21.15
C ALA A 54 -25.33 0.47 -20.00
N THR A 55 -24.50 -0.18 -19.18
CA THR A 55 -23.64 0.52 -18.22
C THR A 55 -22.96 1.70 -18.93
N PRO A 56 -22.96 2.92 -18.35
CA PRO A 56 -22.17 3.99 -18.92
C PRO A 56 -20.73 3.49 -19.07
N ALA A 57 -20.09 3.81 -20.20
CA ALA A 57 -18.70 3.46 -20.43
C ALA A 57 -17.86 3.87 -19.20
N GLU A 58 -16.98 2.99 -18.75
CA GLU A 58 -16.08 3.31 -17.64
C GLU A 58 -15.39 4.65 -17.97
N ALA A 59 -15.62 5.65 -17.13
CA ALA A 59 -14.82 6.86 -17.20
C ALA A 59 -13.36 6.44 -17.05
N LEU A 60 -12.46 6.93 -17.92
CA LEU A 60 -11.03 6.63 -17.91
C LEU A 60 -10.48 6.82 -16.49
N ALA A 61 -10.36 5.71 -15.76
CA ALA A 61 -9.84 5.70 -14.41
C ALA A 61 -8.33 5.87 -14.50
N SER A 62 -7.81 6.99 -14.02
CA SER A 62 -6.37 7.17 -13.86
C SER A 62 -5.83 6.12 -12.90
N HIS A 63 -4.82 5.35 -13.30
CA HIS A 63 -4.20 4.39 -12.38
C HIS A 63 -3.01 5.03 -11.69
N THR A 64 -3.04 5.00 -10.36
CA THR A 64 -1.96 5.46 -9.49
C THR A 64 -1.12 4.25 -9.05
N LYS A 65 0.21 4.39 -9.06
CA LYS A 65 1.14 3.46 -8.38
C LYS A 65 2.08 4.25 -7.47
N PRO A 66 2.46 3.70 -6.29
CA PRO A 66 3.59 4.23 -5.53
C PRO A 66 4.86 4.29 -6.39
N ALA A 67 5.62 5.37 -6.27
CA ALA A 67 7.01 5.38 -6.69
C ALA A 67 7.84 4.81 -5.53
N LEU A 68 8.56 3.73 -5.76
CA LEU A 68 9.36 3.06 -4.71
C LEU A 68 10.87 3.19 -4.93
N LYS A 69 11.30 3.44 -6.17
CA LYS A 69 12.69 3.74 -6.50
C LYS A 69 13.03 5.18 -6.07
N TRP A 70 14.21 5.34 -5.51
CA TRP A 70 14.80 6.63 -5.14
C TRP A 70 15.88 6.98 -6.15
N GLY A 71 15.99 8.26 -6.51
CA GLY A 71 17.26 8.81 -6.98
C GLY A 71 18.22 8.99 -5.80
N TYR A 72 19.52 8.94 -6.07
CA TYR A 72 20.56 9.17 -5.06
C TYR A 72 21.67 10.03 -5.65
N LEU A 73 21.90 11.20 -5.04
CA LEU A 73 23.12 11.98 -5.23
C LEU A 73 24.21 11.51 -4.24
N TYR A 74 25.33 11.05 -4.78
CA TYR A 74 26.47 10.63 -3.98
C TYR A 74 27.50 11.75 -3.77
N ALA A 75 28.21 11.67 -2.64
CA ALA A 75 29.38 12.49 -2.36
C ALA A 75 30.53 12.08 -3.28
N GLY A 76 30.99 13.03 -4.11
CA GLY A 76 32.14 12.88 -4.98
C GLY A 76 33.45 12.75 -4.21
N GLY A 77 34.48 12.28 -4.93
CA GLY A 77 35.78 11.93 -4.37
C GLY A 77 36.79 13.08 -4.32
N LEU A 78 36.52 14.23 -4.93
CA LEU A 78 37.40 15.39 -4.93
C LEU A 78 36.95 16.40 -3.85
N VAL A 79 37.95 17.11 -3.32
CA VAL A 79 37.74 18.26 -2.44
C VAL A 79 38.34 19.46 -3.15
N ASN A 80 37.47 20.25 -3.76
CA ASN A 80 37.87 21.36 -4.60
C ASN A 80 38.10 22.62 -3.75
N GLU A 81 39.10 23.44 -4.14
CA GLU A 81 39.08 24.86 -3.76
C GLU A 81 37.85 25.51 -4.41
N PHE A 82 37.30 26.54 -3.77
CA PHE A 82 36.03 27.16 -4.14
C PHE A 82 35.89 27.42 -5.66
N ALA A 83 35.01 26.66 -6.31
CA ALA A 83 34.68 26.85 -7.71
C ALA A 83 33.70 28.03 -7.86
N PRO A 84 34.01 29.07 -8.66
CA PRO A 84 33.11 30.20 -8.82
C PRO A 84 31.82 29.77 -9.54
N THR A 85 30.67 30.08 -8.93
CA THR A 85 29.35 29.81 -9.50
C THR A 85 29.18 30.43 -10.89
N LEU A 86 28.74 29.63 -11.87
CA LEU A 86 28.31 30.16 -13.16
C LEU A 86 27.07 31.07 -12.99
N PRO A 87 26.99 32.22 -13.68
CA PRO A 87 25.81 33.09 -13.60
C PRO A 87 24.55 32.38 -14.11
N ARG A 88 23.48 32.37 -13.31
CA ARG A 88 22.19 31.76 -13.66
C ARG A 88 21.60 32.39 -14.94
N GLU A 89 21.31 31.57 -15.94
CA GLU A 89 20.63 32.01 -17.17
C GLU A 89 19.15 32.36 -16.86
N LYS A 90 18.65 33.47 -17.41
CA LYS A 90 17.27 33.94 -17.16
C LYS A 90 16.24 33.05 -17.88
N ARG A 91 15.62 32.13 -17.13
CA ARG A 91 14.58 31.19 -17.59
C ARG A 91 13.22 31.31 -16.86
N ALA A 92 12.97 32.41 -16.17
CA ALA A 92 11.80 32.54 -15.29
C ALA A 92 10.44 32.54 -16.03
N LEU A 93 9.49 31.75 -15.52
CA LEU A 93 8.09 31.74 -15.93
C LEU A 93 7.40 33.10 -15.67
N SER A 94 6.40 33.43 -16.50
CA SER A 94 5.56 34.64 -16.33
C SER A 94 4.70 34.63 -15.06
N LYS A 95 4.44 33.43 -14.51
CA LYS A 95 3.86 33.21 -13.19
C LYS A 95 4.56 32.01 -12.54
N PRO A 96 5.23 32.16 -11.39
CA PRO A 96 5.82 31.03 -10.68
C PRO A 96 4.78 30.01 -10.22
N THR A 97 5.18 28.75 -10.17
CA THR A 97 4.38 27.65 -9.62
C THR A 97 4.43 27.65 -8.10
N THR A 98 3.28 27.39 -7.47
CA THR A 98 3.18 27.25 -6.01
C THR A 98 3.77 25.92 -5.57
N ILE A 99 4.82 25.95 -4.75
CA ILE A 99 5.44 24.77 -4.16
C ILE A 99 5.37 24.92 -2.63
N THR A 100 4.95 23.87 -1.92
CA THR A 100 4.80 23.86 -0.45
C THR A 100 5.58 22.70 0.14
N VAL A 101 6.36 22.94 1.20
CA VAL A 101 7.21 21.93 1.84
C VAL A 101 6.74 21.61 3.25
N LYS A 102 6.66 20.32 3.56
CA LYS A 102 6.47 19.79 4.91
C LYS A 102 7.82 19.25 5.41
N TYR A 103 8.42 20.00 6.33
CA TYR A 103 9.72 19.67 6.91
C TYR A 103 9.62 18.73 8.12
N THR A 104 10.38 17.63 8.10
CA THR A 104 10.51 16.69 9.22
C THR A 104 11.97 16.64 9.69
N ASN A 105 12.22 16.97 10.97
CA ASN A 105 13.54 16.99 11.62
C ASN A 105 14.60 17.97 11.05
N PHE A 106 14.21 18.89 10.15
CA PHE A 106 15.14 19.85 9.55
C PHE A 106 15.65 20.94 10.53
N PRO A 107 16.97 21.21 10.57
CA PRO A 107 17.52 22.44 11.16
C PRO A 107 17.01 23.70 10.45
N GLU A 108 16.79 24.81 11.15
CA GLU A 108 16.27 26.05 10.55
C GLU A 108 17.17 26.59 9.42
N GLN A 109 18.49 26.51 9.55
CA GLN A 109 19.43 26.92 8.50
C GLN A 109 19.30 26.06 7.24
N ALA A 110 18.99 24.77 7.38
CA ALA A 110 18.77 23.87 6.25
C ALA A 110 17.48 24.20 5.49
N LYS A 111 16.42 24.65 6.18
CA LYS A 111 15.18 25.12 5.55
C LYS A 111 15.42 26.34 4.65
N VAL A 112 16.23 27.30 5.09
CA VAL A 112 16.57 28.49 4.27
C VAL A 112 17.23 28.11 2.95
N ALA A 113 18.18 27.17 2.97
CA ALA A 113 18.81 26.66 1.74
C ALA A 113 17.81 25.88 0.87
N PHE A 114 16.94 25.08 1.48
CA PHE A 114 15.90 24.32 0.78
C PHE A 114 14.88 25.25 0.10
N ASP A 115 14.37 26.25 0.81
CA ASP A 115 13.41 27.23 0.29
C ASP A 115 14.00 28.05 -0.88
N ALA A 116 15.32 28.29 -0.88
CA ALA A 116 16.01 28.93 -2.01
C ALA A 116 16.00 28.04 -3.27
N ALA A 117 16.27 26.74 -3.13
CA ALA A 117 16.17 25.77 -4.21
C ALA A 117 14.72 25.61 -4.72
N VAL A 118 13.74 25.63 -3.81
CA VAL A 118 12.30 25.64 -4.15
C VAL A 118 11.92 26.89 -4.94
N GLY A 119 12.44 28.07 -4.57
CA GLY A 119 12.22 29.32 -5.32
C GLY A 119 12.73 29.24 -6.77
N ILE A 120 13.88 28.61 -6.99
CA ILE A 120 14.43 28.37 -8.33
C ILE A 120 13.52 27.43 -9.14
N TRP A 121 13.06 26.31 -8.55
CA TRP A 121 12.15 25.38 -9.24
C TRP A 121 10.76 25.98 -9.51
N ALA A 122 10.24 26.81 -8.60
CA ALA A 122 8.98 27.55 -8.79
C ALA A 122 9.04 28.48 -10.01
N GLU A 123 10.20 29.03 -10.35
CA GLU A 123 10.41 29.85 -11.55
C GLU A 123 10.62 29.04 -12.83
N LEU A 124 10.86 27.73 -12.76
CA LEU A 124 11.26 26.89 -13.90
C LEU A 124 10.24 25.83 -14.32
N PHE A 125 9.49 25.24 -13.38
CA PHE A 125 8.59 24.12 -13.68
C PHE A 125 7.13 24.58 -13.84
N PRO A 126 6.56 24.61 -15.06
CA PRO A 126 5.22 25.17 -15.27
C PRO A 126 4.11 24.24 -14.78
N SER A 127 3.40 24.67 -13.73
CA SER A 127 2.17 24.04 -13.24
C SER A 127 1.15 25.08 -12.74
N SER A 128 -0.11 24.89 -13.11
CA SER A 128 -1.26 25.59 -12.52
C SER A 128 -1.76 24.94 -11.22
N VAL A 129 -1.33 23.71 -10.94
CA VAL A 129 -1.62 22.94 -9.72
C VAL A 129 -0.44 23.10 -8.74
N PRO A 130 -0.68 23.36 -7.45
CA PRO A 130 0.39 23.36 -6.45
C PRO A 130 1.15 22.04 -6.42
N ILE A 131 2.42 22.08 -6.01
CA ILE A 131 3.26 20.90 -5.76
C ILE A 131 3.57 20.85 -4.26
N THR A 132 3.36 19.70 -3.65
CA THR A 132 3.66 19.44 -2.24
C THR A 132 4.86 18.50 -2.09
N ILE A 133 5.71 18.79 -1.11
CA ILE A 133 6.98 18.08 -0.88
C ILE A 133 7.04 17.62 0.58
N ASP A 134 7.14 16.31 0.81
CA ASP A 134 7.46 15.73 2.12
C ASP A 134 8.98 15.57 2.23
N ALA A 135 9.63 16.45 3.01
CA ALA A 135 11.08 16.53 3.16
C ALA A 135 11.52 16.03 4.55
N THR A 136 12.41 15.03 4.60
CA THR A 136 12.93 14.44 5.85
C THR A 136 14.43 14.62 6.03
N TRP A 137 14.85 15.07 7.22
CA TRP A 137 16.26 15.13 7.63
C TRP A 137 16.61 13.88 8.46
N SER A 138 17.54 13.05 7.96
CA SER A 138 17.84 11.75 8.57
C SER A 138 19.23 11.26 8.16
N ASN A 139 19.84 10.36 8.93
CA ASN A 139 21.10 9.74 8.52
C ASN A 139 20.83 8.77 7.34
N LEU A 140 21.44 9.02 6.18
CA LEU A 140 21.29 8.19 4.96
C LEU A 140 22.44 7.19 4.76
N GLY A 141 23.38 7.13 5.71
CA GLY A 141 24.60 6.34 5.59
C GLY A 141 25.76 7.14 4.99
N ALA A 142 26.89 6.47 4.80
CA ALA A 142 28.09 7.08 4.23
C ALA A 142 27.88 7.42 2.74
N SER A 143 28.45 8.54 2.32
CA SER A 143 28.49 9.03 0.93
C SER A 143 27.15 9.33 0.24
N VAL A 144 25.99 9.19 0.88
CA VAL A 144 24.71 9.68 0.33
C VAL A 144 24.47 11.11 0.81
N LEU A 145 24.33 12.07 -0.11
CA LEU A 145 24.04 13.47 0.21
C LEU A 145 22.53 13.70 0.34
N GLY A 146 21.79 13.23 -0.66
CA GLY A 146 20.33 13.28 -0.73
C GLY A 146 19.74 12.02 -1.35
N SER A 147 18.41 11.95 -1.32
CA SER A 147 17.64 11.00 -2.14
C SER A 147 16.21 11.47 -2.29
N ALA A 148 15.65 11.41 -3.49
CA ALA A 148 14.28 11.82 -3.74
C ALA A 148 13.58 10.99 -4.82
N ARG A 149 12.26 11.09 -4.80
CA ARG A 149 11.37 10.42 -5.75
C ARG A 149 10.04 11.18 -5.88
N PRO A 150 9.28 10.94 -6.95
CA PRO A 150 7.85 11.27 -6.96
C PRO A 150 7.14 10.61 -5.78
N GLY A 151 6.00 11.13 -5.32
CA GLY A 151 5.14 10.42 -4.37
C GLY A 151 4.53 9.18 -5.00
N ASN A 152 3.80 9.40 -6.10
CA ASN A 152 3.21 8.38 -6.96
C ASN A 152 3.56 8.62 -8.44
N TYR A 153 3.26 7.64 -9.28
CA TYR A 153 3.10 7.81 -10.72
C TYR A 153 1.66 7.55 -11.16
N HIS A 154 1.22 8.24 -12.22
CA HIS A 154 -0.12 8.13 -12.79
C HIS A 154 -0.06 7.80 -14.28
N ASN A 155 -1.01 7.01 -14.80
CA ASN A 155 -1.24 6.83 -16.23
C ASN A 155 -2.73 6.97 -16.59
N GLY A 156 -3.08 6.91 -17.88
CA GLY A 156 -4.48 6.91 -18.35
C GLY A 156 -5.29 8.19 -18.10
N PHE A 157 -4.69 9.22 -17.49
CA PHE A 157 -5.37 10.45 -17.07
C PHE A 157 -5.67 11.43 -18.23
N THR A 158 -6.52 12.42 -17.96
CA THR A 158 -6.89 13.47 -18.92
C THR A 158 -5.65 14.25 -19.40
N ASN A 159 -5.51 14.41 -20.71
CA ASN A 159 -4.36 15.06 -21.38
C ASN A 159 -3.01 14.31 -21.27
N ALA A 160 -2.95 13.08 -20.75
CA ALA A 160 -1.72 12.28 -20.79
C ALA A 160 -1.18 12.15 -22.24
N PRO A 161 0.06 12.59 -22.54
CA PRO A 161 0.60 12.62 -23.91
C PRO A 161 0.63 11.23 -24.57
N ASP A 162 0.94 10.23 -23.76
CA ASP A 162 0.76 8.82 -24.04
C ASP A 162 0.07 8.16 -22.84
N LYS A 163 -0.98 7.37 -23.08
CA LYS A 163 -1.80 6.78 -22.02
C LYS A 163 -1.16 5.56 -21.36
N ASP A 164 -0.23 4.91 -22.05
CA ASP A 164 0.43 3.68 -21.63
C ASP A 164 1.72 3.97 -20.84
N LEU A 165 2.10 5.25 -20.72
CA LEU A 165 3.23 5.73 -19.93
C LEU A 165 2.80 6.21 -18.55
N TYR A 166 3.70 6.01 -17.59
CA TYR A 166 3.56 6.55 -16.24
C TYR A 166 4.25 7.94 -16.13
N TYR A 167 3.59 8.88 -15.47
CA TYR A 167 4.09 10.24 -15.24
C TYR A 167 4.16 10.49 -13.73
N PRO A 168 5.23 11.11 -13.22
CA PRO A 168 5.37 11.41 -11.79
C PRO A 168 4.30 12.42 -11.37
N SER A 169 3.88 12.38 -10.09
CA SER A 169 2.71 13.13 -9.60
C SER A 169 2.74 14.62 -9.96
N ALA A 170 3.85 15.33 -9.72
CA ALA A 170 3.98 16.75 -10.09
C ALA A 170 3.74 17.02 -11.58
N LEU A 171 4.29 16.17 -12.47
CA LEU A 171 4.12 16.31 -13.91
C LEU A 171 2.72 15.90 -14.38
N ALA A 172 2.18 14.81 -13.82
CA ALA A 172 0.85 14.34 -14.14
C ALA A 172 -0.21 15.38 -13.76
N ASN A 173 -0.11 15.96 -12.56
CA ASN A 173 -0.98 17.03 -12.07
C ASN A 173 -0.84 18.30 -12.94
N ALA A 174 0.38 18.69 -13.31
CA ALA A 174 0.63 19.83 -14.20
C ALA A 174 0.06 19.66 -15.62
N ILE A 175 0.03 18.43 -16.16
CA ILE A 175 -0.55 18.10 -17.48
C ILE A 175 -2.08 17.98 -17.39
N ALA A 176 -2.60 17.34 -16.34
CA ALA A 176 -4.03 17.16 -16.11
C ALA A 176 -4.75 18.48 -15.78
N GLY A 177 -4.03 19.48 -15.26
CA GLY A 177 -4.59 20.76 -14.80
C GLY A 177 -5.39 20.65 -13.50
N LYS A 178 -5.29 19.52 -12.80
CA LYS A 178 -5.89 19.23 -11.50
C LYS A 178 -4.99 18.27 -10.72
N ASP A 179 -5.16 18.23 -9.42
CA ASP A 179 -4.58 17.19 -8.58
C ASP A 179 -5.28 15.83 -8.83
N LEU A 180 -4.48 14.78 -9.02
CA LEU A 180 -4.91 13.40 -9.25
C LEU A 180 -4.92 12.55 -7.97
N ASP A 181 -4.22 12.95 -6.91
CA ASP A 181 -4.21 12.27 -5.61
C ASP A 181 -3.96 13.25 -4.44
N PRO A 182 -5.01 13.96 -3.96
CA PRO A 182 -4.90 14.93 -2.87
C PRO A 182 -4.56 14.34 -1.50
N SER A 183 -4.33 13.02 -1.39
CA SER A 183 -3.95 12.34 -0.15
C SER A 183 -2.44 12.10 -0.02
N SER A 184 -1.68 12.28 -1.10
CA SER A 184 -0.24 12.02 -1.18
C SER A 184 0.52 13.27 -1.60
N ALA A 185 1.73 13.47 -1.04
CA ALA A 185 2.62 14.53 -1.54
C ALA A 185 3.14 14.22 -2.96
N GLU A 186 3.31 15.23 -3.82
CA GLU A 186 3.83 15.03 -5.17
C GLU A 186 5.27 14.52 -5.20
N ILE A 187 6.09 14.93 -4.23
CA ILE A 187 7.52 14.60 -4.12
C ILE A 187 7.82 14.17 -2.68
N VAL A 188 8.64 13.12 -2.52
CA VAL A 188 9.19 12.71 -1.23
C VAL A 188 10.71 12.78 -1.32
N ALA A 189 11.35 13.51 -0.42
CA ALA A 189 12.78 13.76 -0.44
C ALA A 189 13.41 13.58 0.96
N ARG A 190 14.67 13.13 0.99
CA ARG A 190 15.44 12.88 2.20
C ARG A 190 16.85 13.46 2.05
N PHE A 191 17.40 13.99 3.13
CA PHE A 191 18.71 14.65 3.12
C PHE A 191 19.53 14.19 4.33
N SER A 192 20.83 13.94 4.10
CA SER A 192 21.69 13.29 5.08
C SER A 192 22.02 14.19 6.26
N SER A 193 21.64 13.79 7.47
CA SER A 193 21.99 14.51 8.69
C SER A 193 23.47 14.39 9.10
N GLY A 194 24.22 13.48 8.49
CA GLY A 194 25.64 13.21 8.80
C GLY A 194 26.66 13.98 7.95
N THR A 195 26.20 14.77 6.98
CA THR A 195 27.06 15.44 5.98
C THR A 195 27.57 16.81 6.47
N ALA A 196 28.78 17.18 6.04
CA ALA A 196 29.37 18.50 6.26
C ALA A 196 28.70 19.57 5.36
N TRP A 197 27.53 20.06 5.75
CA TRP A 197 26.74 20.98 4.94
C TRP A 197 27.23 22.43 4.92
N TYR A 198 27.09 23.07 3.77
CA TYR A 198 26.98 24.51 3.61
C TYR A 198 25.50 24.90 3.41
N PHE A 199 25.03 25.84 4.23
CA PHE A 199 23.63 26.30 4.24
C PHE A 199 23.43 27.71 3.63
N GLY A 200 24.50 28.33 3.11
CA GLY A 200 24.43 29.68 2.55
C GLY A 200 23.88 29.68 1.13
N THR A 201 23.12 30.71 0.78
CA THR A 201 22.50 30.88 -0.54
C THR A 201 23.30 31.81 -1.47
N ASP A 202 24.49 32.22 -1.05
CA ASP A 202 25.43 33.04 -1.83
C ASP A 202 26.41 32.19 -2.66
N GLY A 203 26.33 30.86 -2.52
CA GLY A 203 27.16 29.90 -3.23
C GLY A 203 28.65 30.01 -2.89
N ARG A 204 29.01 30.08 -1.60
CA ARG A 204 30.41 30.19 -1.12
C ARG A 204 30.75 29.19 0.00
N PRO A 205 30.72 27.87 -0.26
CA PRO A 205 31.05 26.87 0.74
C PRO A 205 32.49 27.02 1.25
N SER A 206 32.67 26.89 2.57
CA SER A 206 34.01 26.70 3.13
C SER A 206 34.58 25.34 2.72
N PHE A 207 35.90 25.23 2.60
CA PHE A 207 36.62 24.00 2.26
C PHE A 207 36.03 22.73 2.92
N GLY A 208 35.82 21.69 2.11
CA GLY A 208 35.30 20.40 2.58
C GLY A 208 33.79 20.35 2.90
N ARG A 209 32.99 21.35 2.49
CA ARG A 209 31.53 21.33 2.63
C ARG A 209 30.79 21.13 1.32
N TYR A 210 29.63 20.47 1.38
CA TYR A 210 28.70 20.30 0.27
C TYR A 210 27.61 21.36 0.29
N ASP A 211 27.27 21.95 -0.86
CA ASP A 211 26.24 22.98 -0.97
C ASP A 211 24.82 22.38 -0.92
N LEU A 212 24.04 22.72 0.11
CA LEU A 212 22.70 22.14 0.29
C LEU A 212 21.70 22.66 -0.75
N VAL A 213 21.86 23.88 -1.29
CA VAL A 213 20.95 24.40 -2.33
C VAL A 213 21.10 23.55 -3.59
N THR A 214 22.33 23.22 -3.99
CA THR A 214 22.62 22.32 -5.11
C THR A 214 22.05 20.91 -4.90
N VAL A 215 22.25 20.30 -3.72
CA VAL A 215 21.67 18.98 -3.43
C VAL A 215 20.14 19.02 -3.46
N VAL A 216 19.49 20.04 -2.90
CA VAL A 216 18.03 20.17 -2.97
C VAL A 216 17.54 20.41 -4.41
N LEU A 217 18.24 21.22 -5.21
CA LEU A 217 17.91 21.43 -6.63
C LEU A 217 17.94 20.11 -7.42
N HIS A 218 19.00 19.32 -7.24
CA HIS A 218 19.18 18.02 -7.85
C HIS A 218 18.04 17.06 -7.47
N GLU A 219 17.84 16.85 -6.17
CA GLU A 219 16.87 15.87 -5.66
C GLU A 219 15.42 16.21 -6.05
N LEU A 220 15.05 17.50 -6.06
CA LEU A 220 13.74 17.90 -6.55
C LEU A 220 13.56 17.64 -8.05
N CYS A 221 14.63 17.59 -8.86
CA CYS A 221 14.56 17.21 -10.27
C CYS A 221 14.10 15.76 -10.47
N HIS A 222 14.59 14.82 -9.66
CA HIS A 222 14.11 13.43 -9.65
C HIS A 222 12.61 13.37 -9.34
N GLY A 223 12.15 14.13 -8.35
CA GLY A 223 10.73 14.24 -7.98
C GLY A 223 9.84 14.79 -9.11
N LEU A 224 10.37 15.73 -9.90
CA LEU A 224 9.67 16.33 -11.06
C LEU A 224 9.66 15.42 -12.31
N GLY A 225 10.55 14.43 -12.38
CA GLY A 225 10.52 13.37 -13.40
C GLY A 225 11.83 12.96 -14.03
N PHE A 226 12.96 13.49 -13.56
CA PHE A 226 14.30 13.05 -13.98
C PHE A 226 14.68 11.74 -13.27
N LEU A 227 13.90 10.67 -13.46
CA LEU A 227 14.08 9.40 -12.73
C LEU A 227 13.56 8.23 -13.55
N SER A 228 14.44 7.25 -13.82
CA SER A 228 14.07 6.01 -14.49
C SER A 228 13.34 5.06 -13.52
N SER A 229 12.43 4.24 -14.04
CA SER A 229 11.67 3.25 -13.24
C SER A 229 12.16 1.82 -13.39
N ASP A 230 13.37 1.66 -13.90
CA ASP A 230 14.04 0.39 -14.17
C ASP A 230 14.55 -0.30 -12.88
N THR A 231 14.83 -1.59 -12.97
CA THR A 231 15.56 -2.37 -11.95
C THR A 231 16.48 -3.38 -12.62
N TYR A 232 17.58 -3.74 -11.97
CA TYR A 232 18.57 -4.69 -12.50
C TYR A 232 18.93 -5.75 -11.45
N ASP A 233 18.86 -7.03 -11.83
CA ASP A 233 19.38 -8.14 -11.02
C ASP A 233 20.84 -8.44 -11.40
N PRO A 234 21.82 -8.18 -10.52
CA PRO A 234 23.23 -8.43 -10.81
C PRO A 234 23.61 -9.93 -10.85
N TYR A 235 22.76 -10.84 -10.38
CA TYR A 235 23.04 -12.28 -10.41
C TYR A 235 22.66 -12.92 -11.75
N SER A 236 21.48 -12.58 -12.28
CA SER A 236 21.02 -13.08 -13.59
C SER A 236 21.37 -12.16 -14.77
N GLY A 237 21.73 -10.90 -14.50
CA GLY A 237 21.92 -9.86 -15.53
C GLY A 237 20.61 -9.42 -16.20
N ILE A 238 19.46 -9.72 -15.59
CA ILE A 238 18.14 -9.33 -16.09
C ILE A 238 17.81 -7.90 -15.68
N GLY A 239 17.43 -7.09 -16.65
CA GLY A 239 16.78 -5.80 -16.43
C GLY A 239 15.26 -5.94 -16.50
N THR A 240 14.55 -5.15 -15.70
CA THR A 240 13.08 -5.11 -15.65
C THR A 240 12.60 -3.66 -15.70
N LEU A 241 11.54 -3.45 -16.46
CA LEU A 241 10.89 -2.18 -16.73
C LEU A 241 9.42 -2.47 -17.12
N ASP A 242 8.64 -3.00 -16.17
CA ASP A 242 7.27 -3.48 -16.44
C ASP A 242 6.22 -2.36 -16.47
N ARG A 243 6.54 -1.18 -15.92
CA ARG A 243 5.66 0.01 -15.90
C ARG A 243 6.45 1.29 -16.21
N PRO A 244 7.10 1.39 -17.39
CA PRO A 244 7.94 2.50 -17.80
C PRO A 244 7.24 3.85 -17.77
N THR A 245 8.04 4.85 -17.47
CA THR A 245 7.69 6.26 -17.44
C THR A 245 7.88 6.93 -18.80
N ALA A 246 7.49 8.21 -18.90
CA ALA A 246 7.89 9.05 -20.02
C ALA A 246 9.42 9.17 -20.16
N TYR A 247 10.17 9.26 -19.06
CA TYR A 247 11.63 9.35 -19.05
C TYR A 247 12.27 8.10 -19.68
N ASP A 248 11.74 6.92 -19.34
CA ASP A 248 12.18 5.63 -19.89
C ASP A 248 11.91 5.50 -21.41
N ALA A 249 10.88 6.19 -21.92
CA ALA A 249 10.50 6.19 -23.34
C ALA A 249 11.28 7.22 -24.18
N PHE A 250 11.87 8.24 -23.55
CA PHE A 250 12.81 9.16 -24.19
C PHE A 250 14.26 8.69 -24.12
N THR A 251 14.61 7.81 -23.17
CA THR A 251 15.93 7.16 -23.11
C THR A 251 16.10 6.17 -24.27
N ARG A 252 17.26 6.23 -24.95
CA ARG A 252 17.57 5.51 -26.19
C ARG A 252 18.86 4.71 -26.08
N THR A 253 18.87 3.55 -26.73
CA THR A 253 20.08 2.77 -27.03
C THR A 253 20.90 3.42 -28.15
N ILE A 254 22.13 2.93 -28.36
CA ILE A 254 23.00 3.39 -29.45
C ILE A 254 22.43 3.11 -30.85
N ASP A 255 21.58 2.09 -31.00
CA ASP A 255 20.80 1.78 -32.21
C ASP A 255 19.40 2.48 -32.23
N ASP A 256 19.22 3.51 -31.40
CA ASP A 256 18.05 4.39 -31.30
C ASP A 256 16.71 3.75 -30.94
N LYS A 257 16.72 2.50 -30.45
CA LYS A 257 15.56 1.88 -29.80
C LYS A 257 15.28 2.60 -28.49
N ARG A 258 14.02 2.64 -28.08
CA ARG A 258 13.65 3.11 -26.73
C ARG A 258 14.05 2.07 -25.71
N LEU A 259 14.54 2.52 -24.56
CA LEU A 259 14.69 1.65 -23.40
C LEU A 259 13.33 1.03 -23.00
N SER A 260 12.23 1.81 -23.10
CA SER A 260 10.86 1.34 -22.85
C SER A 260 10.28 0.31 -23.82
N ASP A 261 10.97 0.02 -24.93
CA ASP A 261 10.51 -0.90 -25.97
C ASP A 261 11.35 -2.18 -26.01
N LEU A 262 12.44 -2.26 -25.22
CA LEU A 262 13.16 -3.52 -25.03
C LEU A 262 12.29 -4.51 -24.23
N PRO A 263 12.42 -5.83 -24.46
CA PRO A 263 11.61 -6.80 -23.75
C PRO A 263 11.80 -6.72 -22.23
N SER A 264 10.71 -6.73 -21.46
CA SER A 264 10.74 -6.69 -19.98
C SER A 264 9.97 -7.84 -19.33
N PRO A 265 10.54 -8.54 -18.34
CA PRO A 265 11.96 -8.54 -17.95
C PRO A 265 12.84 -9.25 -19.00
N SER A 266 14.08 -8.82 -19.20
CA SER A 266 15.04 -9.54 -20.06
C SER A 266 16.53 -9.22 -19.81
N ILE A 267 17.39 -10.12 -20.29
CA ILE A 267 18.85 -9.92 -20.38
C ILE A 267 19.19 -8.84 -21.43
N GLU A 268 18.37 -8.63 -22.48
CA GLU A 268 18.58 -7.57 -23.46
C GLU A 268 18.46 -6.19 -22.83
N LEU A 269 17.40 -5.98 -22.05
CA LEU A 269 17.21 -4.78 -21.24
C LEU A 269 18.35 -4.62 -20.22
N GLY A 270 18.72 -5.69 -19.50
CA GLY A 270 19.83 -5.64 -18.53
C GLY A 270 21.17 -5.23 -19.15
N ARG A 271 21.46 -5.64 -20.38
CA ARG A 271 22.64 -5.18 -21.15
C ARG A 271 22.53 -3.72 -21.58
N ALA A 272 21.33 -3.22 -21.86
CA ALA A 272 21.13 -1.80 -22.17
C ALA A 272 21.33 -0.92 -20.93
N LEU A 273 20.85 -1.35 -19.76
CA LEU A 273 21.02 -0.63 -18.48
C LEU A 273 22.47 -0.50 -18.00
N THR A 274 23.39 -1.30 -18.58
CA THR A 274 24.83 -1.36 -18.23
C THR A 274 25.73 -0.95 -19.41
N ASN A 275 25.18 -0.18 -20.36
CA ASN A 275 25.88 0.23 -21.58
C ASN A 275 25.40 1.61 -22.04
N THR A 276 26.07 2.21 -23.03
CA THR A 276 25.85 3.60 -23.45
C THR A 276 24.41 3.88 -23.87
N LEU A 277 23.76 4.78 -23.15
CA LEU A 277 22.42 5.29 -23.40
C LEU A 277 22.43 6.79 -23.67
N TYR A 278 21.41 7.27 -24.37
CA TYR A 278 21.27 8.66 -24.80
C TYR A 278 19.85 9.18 -24.59
N TRP A 279 19.68 10.50 -24.46
CA TRP A 279 18.37 11.14 -24.52
C TRP A 279 17.92 11.35 -25.97
N GLY A 280 16.69 10.95 -26.28
CA GLY A 280 16.07 11.03 -27.59
C GLY A 280 14.94 12.07 -27.70
N GLY A 281 14.81 12.98 -26.74
CA GLY A 281 13.84 14.08 -26.79
C GLY A 281 14.36 15.29 -27.57
N THR A 282 13.47 15.96 -28.29
CA THR A 282 13.80 17.04 -29.24
C THR A 282 14.36 18.27 -28.56
N SER A 283 13.82 18.64 -27.39
CA SER A 283 14.23 19.81 -26.64
C SER A 283 15.60 19.58 -26.00
N GLY A 284 15.82 18.42 -25.36
CA GLY A 284 17.11 18.03 -24.80
C GLY A 284 18.23 17.95 -25.85
N ILE A 285 17.93 17.40 -27.04
CA ILE A 285 18.88 17.40 -28.18
C ILE A 285 19.22 18.83 -28.61
N ALA A 286 18.23 19.73 -28.72
CA ALA A 286 18.47 21.13 -29.10
C ALA A 286 19.28 21.88 -28.04
N ALA A 287 18.99 21.69 -26.75
CA ALA A 287 19.73 22.27 -25.63
C ALA A 287 21.20 21.82 -25.58
N ASN A 288 21.47 20.58 -26.03
CA ASN A 288 22.80 19.99 -26.15
C ASN A 288 23.42 20.19 -27.56
N GLY A 289 23.16 21.34 -28.19
CA GLY A 289 23.81 21.73 -29.44
C GLY A 289 23.49 20.84 -30.66
N GLY A 290 22.34 20.14 -30.65
CA GLY A 290 21.95 19.19 -31.69
C GLY A 290 22.50 17.78 -31.52
N SER A 291 23.31 17.51 -30.48
CA SER A 291 23.83 16.18 -30.16
C SER A 291 22.96 15.50 -29.11
N LYS A 292 22.76 14.18 -29.20
CA LYS A 292 22.01 13.44 -28.17
C LYS A 292 22.73 13.50 -26.82
N PRO A 293 22.10 14.03 -25.74
CA PRO A 293 22.66 14.00 -24.39
C PRO A 293 23.02 12.57 -23.97
N LYS A 294 24.20 12.37 -23.38
CA LYS A 294 24.62 11.05 -22.89
C LYS A 294 24.08 10.82 -21.47
N ILE A 295 23.44 9.68 -21.27
CA ILE A 295 22.87 9.26 -19.99
C ILE A 295 23.90 8.42 -19.22
N TYR A 296 23.97 8.61 -17.90
CA TYR A 296 24.84 7.83 -17.02
C TYR A 296 24.37 6.38 -16.95
N ALA A 297 25.10 5.50 -17.64
CA ALA A 297 24.82 4.08 -17.71
C ALA A 297 26.14 3.29 -17.52
N PRO A 298 26.64 3.23 -16.26
CA PRO A 298 27.91 2.59 -15.94
C PRO A 298 27.89 1.08 -16.23
N THR A 299 29.06 0.50 -16.51
CA THR A 299 29.22 -0.94 -16.78
C THR A 299 28.85 -1.82 -15.58
N ARG A 300 28.97 -1.29 -14.37
CA ARG A 300 28.36 -1.84 -13.16
C ARG A 300 27.15 -0.98 -12.81
N TYR A 301 25.96 -1.57 -12.90
CA TYR A 301 24.72 -0.92 -12.51
C TYR A 301 24.78 -0.39 -11.06
N ASP A 302 24.32 0.83 -10.86
CA ASP A 302 24.21 1.46 -9.53
C ASP A 302 22.75 1.83 -9.27
N ASP A 303 22.17 1.29 -8.20
CA ASP A 303 20.73 1.43 -7.96
C ASP A 303 20.36 2.86 -7.57
N GLY A 304 19.25 3.34 -8.12
CA GLY A 304 18.83 4.75 -8.05
C GLY A 304 19.72 5.75 -8.78
N SER A 305 20.91 5.37 -9.23
CA SER A 305 21.85 6.29 -9.91
C SER A 305 21.97 6.01 -11.41
N SER A 306 22.06 4.75 -11.82
CA SER A 306 22.00 4.34 -13.23
C SER A 306 20.73 4.87 -13.90
N ILE A 307 20.91 5.35 -15.14
CA ILE A 307 19.89 5.85 -16.08
C ILE A 307 19.21 7.16 -15.65
N SER A 308 19.23 7.47 -14.36
CA SER A 308 18.55 8.63 -13.76
C SER A 308 19.43 9.89 -13.68
N HIS A 309 20.58 9.88 -14.36
CA HIS A 309 21.56 10.97 -14.37
C HIS A 309 22.13 11.21 -15.78
N LEU A 310 22.70 12.40 -15.98
CA LEU A 310 23.58 12.72 -17.09
C LEU A 310 24.97 12.11 -16.86
N ASP A 311 25.66 11.75 -17.95
CA ASP A 311 26.98 11.13 -17.86
C ASP A 311 28.05 12.13 -17.40
N GLU A 312 28.64 11.88 -16.22
CA GLU A 312 29.68 12.71 -15.59
C GLU A 312 30.85 13.07 -16.52
N ASN A 313 31.27 12.17 -17.42
CA ASN A 313 32.37 12.47 -18.34
C ASN A 313 31.95 13.40 -19.50
N ALA A 314 30.66 13.49 -19.80
CA ALA A 314 30.10 14.39 -20.80
C ALA A 314 29.70 15.75 -20.21
N PHE A 315 29.31 15.78 -18.92
CA PHE A 315 28.86 16.97 -18.19
C PHE A 315 29.56 17.05 -16.82
N PRO A 316 30.90 17.18 -16.79
CA PRO A 316 31.68 17.12 -15.56
C PRO A 316 31.43 18.34 -14.67
N SER A 317 31.90 18.27 -13.42
CA SER A 317 31.92 19.39 -12.48
C SER A 317 32.35 20.71 -13.14
N GLY A 318 31.53 21.75 -12.95
CA GLY A 318 31.69 23.06 -13.56
C GLY A 318 31.09 23.23 -14.97
N ASP A 319 30.56 22.19 -15.62
CA ASP A 319 29.69 22.37 -16.80
C ASP A 319 28.34 22.98 -16.40
N LYS A 320 27.75 23.78 -17.29
CA LYS A 320 26.46 24.44 -17.04
C LYS A 320 25.26 23.48 -16.96
N ASN A 321 25.45 22.19 -17.24
CA ASN A 321 24.45 21.14 -17.16
C ASN A 321 24.81 20.06 -16.12
N SER A 322 25.87 20.24 -15.32
CA SER A 322 26.34 19.22 -14.38
C SER A 322 25.38 18.93 -13.23
N LEU A 323 24.32 19.74 -13.00
CA LEU A 323 23.40 19.54 -11.87
C LEU A 323 22.87 18.11 -11.75
N MET A 324 22.55 17.46 -12.88
CA MET A 324 21.99 16.11 -12.90
C MET A 324 23.03 15.01 -13.16
N SER A 325 24.30 15.23 -12.83
CA SER A 325 25.30 14.16 -12.75
C SER A 325 25.15 13.37 -11.43
N PRO A 326 25.64 12.12 -11.34
CA PRO A 326 25.34 11.22 -10.21
C PRO A 326 26.10 11.53 -8.91
N GLN A 327 27.06 12.46 -8.96
CA GLN A 327 28.01 12.76 -7.89
C GLN A 327 28.20 14.28 -7.77
N LEU A 328 28.36 14.77 -6.54
CA LEU A 328 28.68 16.17 -6.25
C LEU A 328 29.95 16.24 -5.41
N ASP A 329 30.97 16.97 -5.87
CA ASP A 329 32.23 17.11 -5.13
C ASP A 329 32.13 18.14 -3.97
N ALA A 330 33.01 18.03 -2.98
CA ALA A 330 33.03 18.99 -1.89
C ALA A 330 33.56 20.35 -2.38
N GLY A 331 32.83 21.43 -2.09
CA GLY A 331 33.12 22.77 -2.59
C GLY A 331 32.47 23.11 -3.94
N GLU A 332 31.78 22.16 -4.58
CA GLU A 332 31.02 22.38 -5.80
C GLU A 332 29.71 23.14 -5.54
N VAL A 333 29.35 24.06 -6.45
CA VAL A 333 28.16 24.90 -6.33
C VAL A 333 27.48 25.08 -7.69
N ILE A 334 26.26 24.57 -7.78
CA ILE A 334 25.41 24.59 -8.98
C ILE A 334 24.04 25.16 -8.58
N HIS A 335 23.87 26.48 -8.72
CA HIS A 335 22.62 27.22 -8.40
C HIS A 335 21.80 27.57 -9.66
N ASP A 336 22.13 26.96 -10.79
CA ASP A 336 21.33 26.96 -12.01
C ASP A 336 21.08 25.51 -12.44
N VAL A 337 19.83 25.21 -12.82
CA VAL A 337 19.41 23.87 -13.26
C VAL A 337 20.02 23.49 -14.62
N GLY A 338 20.47 24.49 -15.38
CA GLY A 338 21.05 24.30 -16.70
C GLY A 338 19.99 24.14 -17.79
N PRO A 339 20.31 24.50 -19.05
CA PRO A 339 19.35 24.41 -20.15
C PRO A 339 18.94 22.97 -20.46
N LEU A 340 19.85 21.99 -20.30
CA LEU A 340 19.59 20.60 -20.66
C LEU A 340 18.55 19.93 -19.76
N ALA A 341 18.68 20.02 -18.43
CA ALA A 341 17.75 19.37 -17.52
C ALA A 341 16.32 19.96 -17.63
N VAL A 342 16.21 21.28 -17.80
CA VAL A 342 14.93 21.95 -18.10
C VAL A 342 14.32 21.41 -19.40
N ALA A 343 15.10 21.36 -20.49
CA ALA A 343 14.63 20.89 -21.79
C ALA A 343 14.25 19.39 -21.79
N MET A 344 14.92 18.56 -20.99
CA MET A 344 14.53 17.15 -20.79
C MET A 344 13.19 17.05 -20.06
N LEU A 345 12.93 17.89 -19.04
CA LEU A 345 11.61 17.95 -18.37
C LEU A 345 10.50 18.52 -19.29
N GLU A 346 10.84 19.37 -20.26
CA GLU A 346 9.91 19.81 -21.31
C GLU A 346 9.55 18.66 -22.26
N ASP A 347 10.52 17.85 -22.70
CA ASP A 347 10.29 16.69 -23.56
C ASP A 347 9.29 15.71 -22.92
N LEU A 348 9.36 15.50 -21.59
CA LEU A 348 8.42 14.64 -20.82
C LEU A 348 6.95 15.05 -20.94
N ARG A 349 6.65 16.30 -21.37
CA ARG A 349 5.28 16.80 -21.60
C ARG A 349 4.74 16.48 -22.99
N THR A 350 5.55 15.88 -23.86
CA THR A 350 5.20 15.54 -25.24
C THR A 350 5.03 14.02 -25.40
N LYS A 351 4.33 13.58 -26.46
CA LYS A 351 4.23 12.15 -26.75
C LYS A 351 5.57 11.68 -27.33
N PRO A 352 6.30 10.75 -26.67
CA PRO A 352 7.58 10.29 -27.19
C PRO A 352 7.35 9.51 -28.52
N PRO A 353 8.12 9.74 -29.61
CA PRO A 353 7.92 9.11 -30.93
C PRO A 353 8.05 7.58 -30.98
N ALA A 354 6.93 6.86 -30.91
CA ALA A 354 6.87 5.39 -30.89
C ALA A 354 7.33 4.74 -32.21
N GLY A 355 7.90 3.55 -32.13
CA GLY A 355 8.23 2.72 -33.30
C GLY A 355 6.98 2.19 -34.03
N ALA A 356 7.17 1.66 -35.23
CA ALA A 356 6.10 0.96 -35.95
C ALA A 356 5.92 -0.46 -35.41
N VAL A 357 4.69 -0.95 -35.36
CA VAL A 357 4.39 -2.35 -35.00
C VAL A 357 4.78 -3.27 -36.16
N THR A 358 5.80 -4.11 -35.98
CA THR A 358 6.34 -5.00 -37.03
C THR A 358 6.07 -6.48 -36.80
N ALA A 359 5.50 -6.87 -35.66
CA ALA A 359 5.27 -8.28 -35.29
C ALA A 359 3.99 -8.46 -34.47
N LEU A 360 3.48 -9.69 -34.42
CA LEU A 360 2.46 -10.11 -33.45
C LEU A 360 3.08 -10.16 -32.04
N PRO A 361 2.31 -9.96 -30.96
CA PRO A 361 2.81 -10.09 -29.60
C PRO A 361 3.14 -11.54 -29.25
N SER A 362 4.07 -11.73 -28.31
CA SER A 362 4.27 -13.01 -27.64
C SER A 362 3.08 -13.38 -26.75
N ALA A 363 3.09 -14.59 -26.18
CA ALA A 363 2.01 -15.03 -25.29
C ALA A 363 1.98 -14.22 -23.98
N PRO A 364 0.79 -13.98 -23.39
CA PRO A 364 0.67 -13.52 -22.00
C PRO A 364 1.38 -14.48 -21.03
N ARG A 365 1.92 -13.94 -19.93
CA ARG A 365 2.73 -14.67 -18.96
C ARG A 365 1.99 -14.91 -17.65
N ASN A 366 2.50 -15.81 -16.82
CA ASN A 366 2.04 -16.05 -15.44
C ASN A 366 0.51 -16.23 -15.31
N VAL A 367 -0.10 -16.85 -16.31
CA VAL A 367 -1.55 -17.00 -16.42
C VAL A 367 -2.07 -17.91 -15.32
N THR A 368 -2.97 -17.38 -14.49
CA THR A 368 -3.66 -18.12 -13.43
C THR A 368 -5.15 -17.81 -13.43
N ALA A 369 -5.95 -18.76 -12.96
CA ALA A 369 -7.37 -18.64 -12.79
C ALA A 369 -7.72 -18.90 -11.32
N LEU A 370 -8.51 -18.02 -10.72
CA LEU A 370 -8.86 -18.01 -9.29
C LEU A 370 -10.39 -18.09 -9.12
N VAL A 371 -10.88 -18.88 -8.18
CA VAL A 371 -12.32 -19.08 -7.97
C VAL A 371 -13.04 -17.82 -7.48
N GLY A 372 -14.23 -17.53 -8.02
CA GLY A 372 -15.11 -16.46 -7.55
C GLY A 372 -16.54 -16.93 -7.25
N ASP A 373 -17.36 -16.05 -6.68
CA ASP A 373 -18.81 -16.30 -6.56
C ASP A 373 -19.42 -16.29 -7.96
N ARG A 374 -19.90 -17.44 -8.44
CA ARG A 374 -20.47 -17.59 -9.81
C ARG A 374 -19.56 -17.00 -10.90
N SER A 375 -18.25 -17.01 -10.67
CA SER A 375 -17.26 -16.31 -11.49
C SER A 375 -15.88 -16.97 -11.37
N VAL A 376 -14.95 -16.55 -12.22
CA VAL A 376 -13.51 -16.84 -12.11
C VAL A 376 -12.75 -15.54 -12.35
N ILE A 377 -11.72 -15.27 -11.55
CA ILE A 377 -10.80 -14.15 -11.74
C ILE A 377 -9.57 -14.67 -12.48
N ILE A 378 -9.23 -14.05 -13.61
CA ILE A 378 -8.10 -14.42 -14.47
C ILE A 378 -7.00 -13.38 -14.26
N ASN A 379 -5.84 -13.83 -13.80
CA ASN A 379 -4.64 -13.02 -13.63
C ASN A 379 -3.60 -13.44 -14.67
N PHE A 380 -2.89 -12.48 -15.25
CA PHE A 380 -1.77 -12.70 -16.18
C PHE A 380 -0.93 -11.43 -16.28
N ASP A 381 0.35 -11.60 -16.57
CA ASP A 381 1.24 -10.51 -16.91
C ASP A 381 1.26 -10.29 -18.44
N PRO A 382 1.52 -9.05 -18.89
CA PRO A 382 1.74 -8.78 -20.31
C PRO A 382 2.89 -9.63 -20.90
N PRO A 383 2.86 -9.91 -22.21
CA PRO A 383 4.01 -10.39 -22.96
C PRO A 383 5.25 -9.52 -22.70
N THR A 384 6.46 -10.09 -22.71
CA THR A 384 7.69 -9.28 -22.50
C THR A 384 7.86 -8.21 -23.57
N ASP A 385 7.37 -8.47 -24.78
CA ASP A 385 7.40 -7.60 -25.96
C ASP A 385 6.13 -6.72 -26.10
N ALA A 386 5.29 -6.62 -25.06
CA ALA A 386 3.99 -5.95 -25.14
C ALA A 386 4.08 -4.47 -25.60
N ARG A 387 5.22 -3.82 -25.35
CA ARG A 387 5.46 -2.41 -25.68
C ARG A 387 5.86 -2.20 -27.13
N ILE A 388 6.91 -2.90 -27.60
CA ILE A 388 7.34 -2.85 -29.00
C ILE A 388 6.29 -3.41 -29.96
N THR A 389 5.49 -4.38 -29.52
CA THR A 389 4.36 -4.90 -30.29
C THR A 389 3.05 -4.11 -30.10
N GLN A 390 3.03 -3.09 -29.22
CA GLN A 390 1.88 -2.23 -28.91
C GLN A 390 0.60 -3.03 -28.66
N VAL A 391 0.62 -3.87 -27.62
CA VAL A 391 -0.53 -4.66 -27.17
C VAL A 391 -1.65 -3.70 -26.77
N SER A 392 -2.76 -3.75 -27.51
CA SER A 392 -3.94 -2.90 -27.34
C SER A 392 -5.05 -3.58 -26.51
N GLY A 393 -4.84 -4.82 -26.10
CA GLY A 393 -5.74 -5.57 -25.23
C GLY A 393 -5.52 -7.08 -25.30
N TYR A 394 -6.46 -7.83 -24.75
CA TYR A 394 -6.41 -9.28 -24.63
C TYR A 394 -7.77 -9.91 -24.97
N GLU A 395 -7.70 -11.12 -25.52
CA GLU A 395 -8.84 -11.98 -25.84
C GLU A 395 -8.81 -13.21 -24.94
N ILE A 396 -9.84 -13.37 -24.11
CA ILE A 396 -10.03 -14.50 -23.19
C ILE A 396 -11.16 -15.39 -23.72
N THR A 397 -10.83 -16.58 -24.18
CA THR A 397 -11.81 -17.61 -24.55
C THR A 397 -12.05 -18.54 -23.35
N THR A 398 -13.30 -18.59 -22.89
CA THR A 398 -13.76 -19.44 -21.77
C THR A 398 -14.39 -20.73 -22.31
N MET A 399 -13.95 -21.87 -21.80
CA MET A 399 -14.47 -23.20 -22.12
C MET A 399 -15.03 -23.88 -20.86
N PRO A 400 -16.14 -24.65 -20.93
CA PRO A 400 -16.96 -24.93 -22.10
C PRO A 400 -17.81 -23.72 -22.54
N GLY A 401 -18.24 -23.73 -23.81
CA GLY A 401 -19.10 -22.69 -24.41
C GLY A 401 -18.38 -21.75 -25.38
N ALA A 402 -17.04 -21.76 -25.42
CA ALA A 402 -16.21 -20.94 -26.31
C ALA A 402 -16.55 -19.43 -26.26
N ILE A 403 -16.87 -18.93 -25.06
CA ILE A 403 -17.26 -17.52 -24.85
C ILE A 403 -16.02 -16.64 -24.93
N LEU A 404 -15.98 -15.74 -25.90
CA LEU A 404 -14.91 -14.77 -26.08
C LEU A 404 -15.20 -13.49 -25.28
N THR A 405 -14.26 -13.08 -24.42
CA THR A 405 -14.29 -11.81 -23.69
C THR A 405 -13.08 -10.97 -24.08
N LYS A 406 -13.28 -9.69 -24.42
CA LYS A 406 -12.19 -8.74 -24.71
C LYS A 406 -11.97 -7.83 -23.52
N VAL A 407 -10.71 -7.57 -23.20
CA VAL A 407 -10.29 -6.77 -22.04
C VAL A 407 -9.03 -5.97 -22.37
N GLU A 408 -8.78 -4.88 -21.67
CA GLU A 408 -7.56 -4.06 -21.88
C GLU A 408 -6.40 -4.51 -20.97
N ARG A 409 -6.69 -5.11 -19.82
CA ARG A 409 -5.72 -5.41 -18.75
C ARG A 409 -6.11 -6.61 -17.89
N SER A 410 -5.20 -7.01 -17.00
CA SER A 410 -5.38 -7.98 -15.92
C SER A 410 -5.37 -7.25 -14.56
N PRO A 411 -6.00 -7.76 -13.47
CA PRO A 411 -6.84 -8.97 -13.39
C PRO A 411 -8.24 -8.77 -13.99
N VAL A 412 -8.94 -9.87 -14.32
CA VAL A 412 -10.27 -9.86 -14.95
C VAL A 412 -11.23 -10.80 -14.26
N ALA A 413 -12.40 -10.33 -13.82
CA ALA A 413 -13.49 -11.21 -13.41
C ALA A 413 -14.34 -11.64 -14.62
N ILE A 414 -14.49 -12.95 -14.83
CA ILE A 414 -15.44 -13.55 -15.77
C ILE A 414 -16.71 -13.94 -14.98
N PRO A 415 -17.82 -13.18 -15.09
CA PRO A 415 -19.01 -13.38 -14.26
C PRO A 415 -19.98 -14.42 -14.85
N ASN A 416 -21.06 -14.70 -14.11
CA ASN A 416 -22.22 -15.49 -14.56
C ASN A 416 -21.89 -16.94 -14.98
N LEU A 417 -20.80 -17.50 -14.46
CA LEU A 417 -20.39 -18.88 -14.69
C LEU A 417 -21.19 -19.85 -13.80
N LYS A 418 -21.47 -21.05 -14.33
CA LYS A 418 -22.28 -22.05 -13.63
C LYS A 418 -21.48 -22.71 -12.50
N VAL A 419 -21.95 -22.55 -11.27
CA VAL A 419 -21.39 -23.21 -10.09
C VAL A 419 -21.35 -24.73 -10.29
N GLY A 420 -20.22 -25.35 -9.95
CA GLY A 420 -20.02 -26.79 -10.11
C GLY A 420 -19.60 -27.24 -11.52
N THR A 421 -19.58 -26.36 -12.52
CA THR A 421 -18.96 -26.65 -13.83
C THR A 421 -17.49 -26.23 -13.81
N SER A 422 -16.60 -27.10 -14.28
CA SER A 422 -15.17 -26.77 -14.42
C SER A 422 -14.93 -25.99 -15.72
N TYR A 423 -14.18 -24.89 -15.64
CA TYR A 423 -13.87 -24.01 -16.76
C TYR A 423 -12.37 -23.89 -16.98
N THR A 424 -11.95 -23.86 -18.25
CA THR A 424 -10.58 -23.53 -18.66
C THR A 424 -10.58 -22.25 -19.51
N PHE A 425 -9.43 -21.56 -19.53
CA PHE A 425 -9.31 -20.25 -20.16
C PHE A 425 -8.11 -20.21 -21.09
N SER A 426 -8.27 -19.53 -22.23
CA SER A 426 -7.25 -19.33 -23.25
C SER A 426 -7.12 -17.84 -23.51
N ILE A 427 -5.97 -17.25 -23.17
CA ILE A 427 -5.71 -15.81 -23.19
C ILE A 427 -4.72 -15.52 -24.32
N ARG A 428 -5.06 -14.58 -25.21
CA ARG A 428 -4.17 -14.04 -26.25
C ARG A 428 -3.99 -12.55 -26.05
N ALA A 429 -2.79 -12.04 -26.29
CA ALA A 429 -2.56 -10.61 -26.46
C ALA A 429 -2.96 -10.19 -27.88
N VAL A 430 -3.44 -8.95 -28.03
CA VAL A 430 -3.97 -8.39 -29.28
C VAL A 430 -3.19 -7.12 -29.63
N ASN A 431 -2.85 -6.93 -30.90
CA ASN A 431 -2.32 -5.69 -31.44
C ASN A 431 -2.91 -5.40 -32.84
N PRO A 432 -2.54 -4.29 -33.52
CA PRO A 432 -3.07 -3.98 -34.85
C PRO A 432 -2.78 -5.01 -35.96
N LEU A 433 -1.82 -5.92 -35.77
CA LEU A 433 -1.48 -6.97 -36.73
C LEU A 433 -2.24 -8.29 -36.49
N GLY A 434 -2.82 -8.49 -35.30
CA GLY A 434 -3.59 -9.69 -34.97
C GLY A 434 -3.46 -10.11 -33.50
N THR A 435 -3.45 -11.43 -33.26
CA THR A 435 -3.41 -12.00 -31.90
C THR A 435 -2.21 -12.93 -31.71
N SER A 436 -1.68 -12.96 -30.48
CA SER A 436 -0.59 -13.85 -30.07
C SER A 436 -0.99 -15.32 -30.14
N VAL A 437 -0.03 -16.23 -29.99
CA VAL A 437 -0.33 -17.60 -29.52
C VAL A 437 -0.98 -17.54 -28.13
N ALA A 438 -1.82 -18.52 -27.81
CA ALA A 438 -2.56 -18.53 -26.56
C ALA A 438 -1.72 -19.07 -25.40
N ALA A 439 -1.82 -18.40 -24.25
CA ALA A 439 -1.47 -18.97 -22.95
C ALA A 439 -2.74 -19.48 -22.26
N THR A 440 -2.65 -20.56 -21.48
CA THR A 440 -3.83 -21.23 -20.91
C THR A 440 -3.83 -21.20 -19.38
N ALA A 441 -5.02 -21.03 -18.80
CA ALA A 441 -5.25 -21.23 -17.37
C ALA A 441 -5.87 -22.61 -17.12
N GLY A 442 -5.44 -23.25 -16.03
CA GLY A 442 -5.95 -24.56 -15.61
C GLY A 442 -7.44 -24.57 -15.23
N PRO A 443 -8.03 -25.76 -15.05
CA PRO A 443 -9.44 -25.92 -14.73
C PRO A 443 -9.80 -25.31 -13.37
N VAL A 444 -10.80 -24.42 -13.35
CA VAL A 444 -11.36 -23.82 -12.13
C VAL A 444 -12.88 -23.99 -12.11
N THR A 445 -13.41 -24.41 -10.97
CA THR A 445 -14.85 -24.56 -10.73
C THR A 445 -15.38 -23.39 -9.88
N PRO A 446 -16.24 -22.51 -10.42
CA PRO A 446 -16.90 -21.45 -9.65
C PRO A 446 -17.66 -22.01 -8.45
N GLN A 447 -17.64 -21.24 -7.36
CA GLN A 447 -18.27 -21.61 -6.10
C GLN A 447 -19.38 -20.62 -5.74
N LEU A 448 -20.10 -20.91 -4.65
CA LEU A 448 -20.98 -19.94 -4.00
C LEU A 448 -20.25 -19.32 -2.81
N SER A 449 -20.24 -18.00 -2.74
CA SER A 449 -19.90 -17.30 -1.50
C SER A 449 -20.97 -17.53 -0.43
N TRP A 450 -20.53 -17.44 0.82
CA TRP A 450 -21.36 -17.44 2.01
C TRP A 450 -22.26 -16.20 2.03
N LYS A 451 -23.38 -16.31 2.73
CA LYS A 451 -24.32 -15.19 2.89
C LYS A 451 -23.70 -14.17 3.83
N SER A 452 -23.48 -12.96 3.31
CA SER A 452 -23.06 -11.81 4.11
C SER A 452 -24.25 -11.11 4.77
N THR A 453 -24.07 -10.65 5.99
CA THR A 453 -24.96 -9.74 6.72
C THR A 453 -24.13 -8.66 7.37
N THR A 454 -24.27 -7.41 6.92
CA THR A 454 -23.58 -6.27 7.53
C THR A 454 -24.14 -5.98 8.93
N ILE A 455 -23.26 -5.83 9.90
CA ILE A 455 -23.55 -5.55 11.31
C ILE A 455 -23.51 -4.04 11.57
N ASP A 456 -22.46 -3.37 11.10
CA ASP A 456 -22.28 -1.92 11.19
C ASP A 456 -21.85 -1.42 9.81
N VAL A 457 -22.76 -0.75 9.10
CA VAL A 457 -22.59 -0.24 7.72
C VAL A 457 -21.72 1.03 7.71
N GLY A 458 -21.57 1.72 8.85
CA GLY A 458 -20.86 3.00 8.94
C GLY A 458 -19.38 2.88 9.27
N ALA A 459 -18.92 1.71 9.71
CA ALA A 459 -17.53 1.46 10.12
C ALA A 459 -16.62 1.03 8.96
N ASP A 460 -15.32 1.04 9.25
CA ASP A 460 -14.23 0.48 8.45
C ASP A 460 -13.35 -0.39 9.37
N PRO A 461 -13.74 -1.65 9.66
CA PRO A 461 -13.04 -2.43 10.68
C PRO A 461 -11.74 -3.03 10.16
N SER A 462 -10.65 -2.77 10.88
CA SER A 462 -9.28 -3.21 10.60
C SER A 462 -8.88 -4.43 11.46
N PHE A 463 -9.00 -4.28 12.78
CA PHE A 463 -8.77 -5.28 13.81
C PHE A 463 -10.11 -5.73 14.40
N THR A 464 -10.25 -7.02 14.67
CA THR A 464 -11.47 -7.59 15.24
C THR A 464 -11.16 -8.71 16.24
N ALA A 465 -11.99 -8.83 17.29
CA ALA A 465 -12.02 -10.00 18.16
C ALA A 465 -13.45 -10.34 18.59
N ALA A 466 -13.64 -11.57 19.07
CA ALA A 466 -14.91 -12.09 19.55
C ALA A 466 -14.74 -12.79 20.88
N THR A 467 -15.79 -12.71 21.71
CA THR A 467 -15.91 -13.57 22.88
C THR A 467 -17.39 -13.82 23.23
N VAL A 468 -17.63 -14.75 24.14
CA VAL A 468 -18.96 -15.01 24.72
C VAL A 468 -18.97 -14.47 26.14
N TRP A 469 -19.74 -13.42 26.36
CA TRP A 469 -19.90 -12.76 27.65
C TRP A 469 -21.37 -12.83 28.07
N ARG A 470 -21.65 -13.43 29.23
CA ARG A 470 -23.01 -13.63 29.80
C ARG A 470 -23.99 -14.29 28.82
N ASN A 471 -23.52 -15.30 28.09
CA ASN A 471 -24.23 -16.01 27.02
C ASN A 471 -24.66 -15.11 25.84
N GLN A 472 -24.09 -13.91 25.71
CA GLN A 472 -24.21 -13.04 24.56
C GLN A 472 -22.92 -13.11 23.76
N ASN A 473 -23.05 -13.19 22.44
CA ASN A 473 -21.90 -13.02 21.55
C ASN A 473 -21.56 -11.53 21.49
N VAL A 474 -20.30 -11.21 21.80
CA VAL A 474 -19.76 -9.86 21.80
C VAL A 474 -18.59 -9.79 20.83
N PHE A 475 -18.59 -8.75 20.01
CA PHE A 475 -17.57 -8.49 19.01
C PHE A 475 -17.01 -7.11 19.24
N ILE A 476 -15.68 -7.03 19.26
CA ILE A 476 -14.93 -5.81 19.46
C ILE A 476 -14.16 -5.55 18.19
N TYR A 477 -14.15 -4.30 17.75
CA TYR A 477 -13.47 -3.87 16.54
C TYR A 477 -13.05 -2.41 16.64
N ASN A 478 -11.92 -2.09 16.03
CA ASN A 478 -11.53 -0.70 15.82
C ASN A 478 -12.12 -0.23 14.49
N ASP A 479 -12.60 1.01 14.44
CA ASP A 479 -13.15 1.62 13.25
C ASP A 479 -12.17 2.66 12.70
N LYS A 480 -11.34 2.23 11.73
CA LYS A 480 -10.30 3.03 11.06
C LYS A 480 -10.79 4.38 10.54
N ARG A 481 -12.07 4.48 10.20
CA ARG A 481 -12.70 5.70 9.69
C ARG A 481 -12.90 6.78 10.76
N THR A 482 -12.99 6.38 12.03
CA THR A 482 -13.24 7.28 13.16
C THR A 482 -12.15 7.22 14.24
N GLY A 483 -11.28 6.22 14.21
CA GLY A 483 -10.34 5.90 15.27
C GLY A 483 -10.98 5.27 16.52
N TYR A 484 -12.28 4.98 16.51
CA TYR A 484 -13.01 4.55 17.70
C TYR A 484 -12.92 3.04 17.94
N LEU A 485 -12.84 2.65 19.22
CA LEU A 485 -13.05 1.28 19.66
C LEU A 485 -14.56 1.03 19.83
N LYS A 486 -15.10 0.02 19.14
CA LYS A 486 -16.53 -0.28 19.09
C LYS A 486 -16.85 -1.71 19.52
N ARG A 487 -18.08 -1.88 20.02
CA ARG A 487 -18.69 -3.16 20.39
C ARG A 487 -19.96 -3.41 19.62
N ALA A 488 -20.09 -4.60 19.02
CA ALA A 488 -21.35 -5.17 18.56
C ALA A 488 -21.79 -6.32 19.48
N THR A 489 -22.99 -6.22 20.06
CA THR A 489 -23.57 -7.28 20.92
C THR A 489 -24.87 -7.82 20.32
N LEU A 490 -25.05 -9.13 20.29
CA LEU A 490 -26.28 -9.75 19.78
C LEU A 490 -27.35 -9.85 20.87
N VAL A 491 -28.34 -8.95 20.85
CA VAL A 491 -29.45 -8.90 21.80
C VAL A 491 -30.76 -9.19 21.06
N ASN A 492 -31.51 -10.22 21.49
CA ASN A 492 -32.80 -10.61 20.90
C ASN A 492 -32.76 -10.77 19.36
N LYS A 493 -31.68 -11.38 18.84
CA LYS A 493 -31.39 -11.56 17.39
C LYS A 493 -31.16 -10.25 16.61
N LYS A 494 -30.95 -9.11 17.28
CA LYS A 494 -30.53 -7.84 16.67
C LYS A 494 -29.15 -7.45 17.18
N TRP A 495 -28.35 -6.85 16.31
CA TRP A 495 -27.08 -6.26 16.68
C TRP A 495 -27.31 -4.90 17.35
N VAL A 496 -26.66 -4.68 18.49
CA VAL A 496 -26.60 -3.41 19.19
C VAL A 496 -25.15 -2.94 19.15
N ILE A 497 -24.92 -1.76 18.58
CA ILE A 497 -23.60 -1.16 18.41
C ILE A 497 -23.39 -0.08 19.48
N GLU A 498 -22.19 -0.03 20.03
CA GLU A 498 -21.75 0.90 21.08
C GLU A 498 -20.32 1.35 20.78
N THR A 499 -20.01 2.62 21.04
CA THR A 499 -18.62 3.10 21.10
C THR A 499 -18.13 2.93 22.53
N ILE A 500 -17.00 2.24 22.69
CA ILE A 500 -16.38 1.93 23.98
C ILE A 500 -15.44 3.07 24.38
N ASP A 501 -14.54 3.45 23.48
CA ASP A 501 -13.48 4.44 23.71
C ASP A 501 -13.05 5.11 22.39
N GLY A 502 -12.25 6.17 22.46
CA GLY A 502 -11.78 6.99 21.34
C GLY A 502 -12.62 8.25 21.10
N ASN A 503 -13.71 8.45 21.85
CA ASN A 503 -14.66 9.54 21.65
C ASN A 503 -14.90 10.43 22.89
N SER A 504 -14.11 10.28 23.95
CA SER A 504 -14.35 10.94 25.25
C SER A 504 -13.10 10.95 26.12
N VAL A 505 -12.92 11.98 26.96
CA VAL A 505 -11.85 12.01 27.98
C VAL A 505 -12.37 11.69 29.40
N ILE A 506 -13.63 11.26 29.53
CA ILE A 506 -14.29 11.06 30.82
C ILE A 506 -14.00 9.66 31.36
N GLY A 507 -13.53 9.58 32.61
CA GLY A 507 -13.43 8.32 33.34
C GLY A 507 -12.26 7.40 32.93
N GLY A 508 -11.24 7.94 32.27
CA GLY A 508 -10.07 7.21 31.77
C GLY A 508 -10.12 6.84 30.29
N ALA A 509 -11.24 7.14 29.62
CA ALA A 509 -11.36 7.12 28.16
C ALA A 509 -10.40 8.14 27.50
N THR A 510 -10.13 7.95 26.22
CA THR A 510 -9.33 8.86 25.37
C THR A 510 -10.10 9.32 24.12
N THR A 511 -9.56 10.36 23.47
CA THR A 511 -9.97 10.82 22.13
C THR A 511 -8.96 10.46 21.04
N HIS A 512 -7.93 9.69 21.38
CA HIS A 512 -6.89 9.26 20.45
C HIS A 512 -7.44 8.24 19.44
N ASN A 513 -6.76 8.11 18.31
CA ASN A 513 -6.94 7.03 17.36
C ASN A 513 -6.56 5.68 17.99
N LEU A 514 -7.50 4.73 17.99
CA LEU A 514 -7.34 3.39 18.55
C LEU A 514 -7.21 2.31 17.46
N ASP A 515 -6.93 2.66 16.19
CA ASP A 515 -6.86 1.74 15.05
C ASP A 515 -5.60 0.84 15.05
N GLY A 516 -5.46 0.00 16.09
CA GLY A 516 -4.32 -0.89 16.31
C GLY A 516 -4.71 -2.25 16.91
N ALA A 517 -3.71 -3.04 17.30
CA ALA A 517 -3.91 -4.41 17.75
C ALA A 517 -4.89 -4.51 18.95
N LEU A 518 -5.75 -5.52 18.93
CA LEU A 518 -6.79 -5.72 19.95
C LEU A 518 -6.96 -7.19 20.34
N SER A 519 -7.23 -7.46 21.61
CA SER A 519 -7.60 -8.79 22.11
C SER A 519 -8.67 -8.73 23.20
N THR A 520 -9.42 -9.83 23.40
CA THR A 520 -10.59 -9.85 24.31
C THR A 520 -10.65 -11.09 25.20
N CYS A 521 -10.90 -10.89 26.49
CA CYS A 521 -10.95 -11.95 27.49
C CYS A 521 -12.20 -11.80 28.38
N VAL A 522 -12.60 -12.90 29.02
CA VAL A 522 -13.74 -12.90 29.97
C VAL A 522 -13.31 -13.58 31.26
N THR A 523 -13.52 -12.92 32.39
CA THR A 523 -13.23 -13.44 33.72
C THR A 523 -14.50 -13.55 34.58
N GLY A 524 -14.42 -14.33 35.66
CA GLY A 524 -15.50 -14.46 36.64
C GLY A 524 -16.62 -15.45 36.26
N PRO A 525 -17.52 -15.79 37.21
CA PRO A 525 -18.60 -16.73 36.99
C PRO A 525 -19.72 -16.11 36.14
N ALA A 526 -20.46 -16.93 35.38
CA ALA A 526 -21.41 -16.51 34.33
C ALA A 526 -22.38 -15.36 34.70
N LYS A 527 -22.81 -15.25 35.98
CA LYS A 527 -23.73 -14.20 36.44
C LYS A 527 -23.07 -12.84 36.74
N SER A 528 -21.76 -12.80 36.90
CA SER A 528 -20.97 -11.61 37.21
C SER A 528 -19.71 -11.52 36.35
N GLN A 529 -19.75 -12.07 35.14
CA GLN A 529 -18.61 -12.04 34.22
C GLN A 529 -18.20 -10.60 33.89
N ILE A 530 -16.90 -10.36 33.84
CA ILE A 530 -16.29 -9.12 33.36
C ILE A 530 -15.78 -9.39 31.95
N LEU A 531 -16.11 -8.49 31.01
CA LEU A 531 -15.51 -8.46 29.68
C LEU A 531 -14.29 -7.55 29.73
N HIS A 532 -13.16 -8.05 29.27
CA HIS A 532 -11.91 -7.32 29.16
C HIS A 532 -11.57 -7.12 27.70
N VAL A 533 -11.18 -5.90 27.34
CA VAL A 533 -10.65 -5.55 26.03
C VAL A 533 -9.27 -4.94 26.24
N PHE A 534 -8.27 -5.46 25.54
CA PHE A 534 -6.96 -4.85 25.42
C PHE A 534 -6.83 -4.28 24.01
N TYR A 535 -6.32 -3.06 23.90
CA TYR A 535 -6.31 -2.31 22.65
C TYR A 535 -5.18 -1.28 22.66
N SER A 536 -4.77 -0.90 21.47
CA SER A 536 -3.60 -0.08 21.23
C SER A 536 -3.99 1.40 21.13
N ASP A 537 -3.28 2.27 21.85
CA ASP A 537 -3.31 3.72 21.61
C ASP A 537 -2.34 4.01 20.46
N MET A 538 -2.78 4.65 19.37
CA MET A 538 -1.92 4.89 18.21
C MET A 538 -1.21 6.26 18.25
N GLU A 539 -1.49 7.07 19.27
CA GLU A 539 -0.88 8.40 19.46
C GLU A 539 0.18 8.35 20.56
N ASP A 540 -0.20 7.90 21.77
CA ASP A 540 0.74 7.73 22.89
C ASP A 540 1.53 6.41 22.81
N LYS A 541 1.09 5.46 21.96
CA LYS A 541 1.67 4.11 21.79
C LYS A 541 1.57 3.19 23.01
N ASP A 542 0.66 3.51 23.91
CA ASP A 542 0.30 2.74 25.10
C ASP A 542 -0.52 1.48 24.79
N LEU A 543 -0.41 0.48 25.68
CA LEU A 543 -1.35 -0.64 25.75
C LEU A 543 -2.46 -0.30 26.74
N ARG A 544 -3.68 -0.06 26.23
CA ARG A 544 -4.87 0.27 27.04
C ARG A 544 -5.69 -0.97 27.35
N HIS A 545 -6.46 -0.89 28.44
CA HIS A 545 -7.39 -1.92 28.89
C HIS A 545 -8.73 -1.31 29.31
N ALA A 546 -9.83 -1.95 28.88
CA ALA A 546 -11.20 -1.58 29.21
C ALA A 546 -11.95 -2.78 29.81
N ALA A 547 -12.48 -2.62 31.02
CA ALA A 547 -13.21 -3.65 31.75
C ALA A 547 -14.70 -3.29 31.93
N PHE A 548 -15.59 -4.14 31.41
CA PHE A 548 -17.05 -4.00 31.49
C PHE A 548 -17.68 -4.98 32.48
N ASP A 549 -18.29 -4.44 33.54
CA ASP A 549 -19.00 -5.20 34.59
C ASP A 549 -20.48 -5.49 34.26
N GLY A 550 -20.93 -5.12 33.06
CA GLY A 550 -22.33 -5.19 32.64
C GLY A 550 -23.18 -3.96 32.95
N LYS A 551 -22.59 -2.93 33.57
CA LYS A 551 -23.22 -1.63 33.86
C LYS A 551 -22.35 -0.46 33.39
N LYS A 552 -21.04 -0.54 33.58
CA LYS A 552 -20.08 0.50 33.21
C LYS A 552 -18.78 -0.09 32.68
N TRP A 553 -18.12 0.71 31.84
CA TRP A 553 -16.72 0.54 31.49
C TRP A 553 -15.83 1.20 32.56
N ASN A 554 -14.64 0.65 32.75
CA ASN A 554 -13.55 1.25 33.53
C ASN A 554 -12.29 1.09 32.67
N PHE A 555 -11.46 2.12 32.64
CA PHE A 555 -10.30 2.19 31.75
C PHE A 555 -9.01 2.35 32.55
N ASP A 556 -7.96 1.65 32.14
CA ASP A 556 -6.60 1.84 32.63
C ASP A 556 -5.57 1.59 31.51
N ILE A 557 -4.38 2.16 31.66
CA ILE A 557 -3.23 1.85 30.81
C ILE A 557 -2.48 0.71 31.48
N VAL A 558 -2.19 -0.36 30.74
CA VAL A 558 -1.47 -1.54 31.22
C VAL A 558 0.03 -1.26 31.24
N ASP A 559 0.57 -0.78 30.12
CA ASP A 559 1.98 -0.44 29.95
C ASP A 559 2.18 0.60 28.84
N GLY A 560 3.39 1.14 28.70
CA GLY A 560 3.80 2.16 27.71
C GLY A 560 4.03 3.55 28.32
N ASN A 561 3.29 3.88 29.38
CA ASN A 561 3.38 5.17 30.07
C ASN A 561 4.22 5.14 31.35
N GLY A 562 5.26 4.30 31.38
CA GLY A 562 6.26 4.30 32.45
C GLY A 562 7.10 5.58 32.52
N PRO A 563 7.90 5.78 33.58
CA PRO A 563 8.77 6.95 33.70
C PRO A 563 9.95 6.92 32.73
N THR A 564 10.47 5.72 32.43
CA THR A 564 11.63 5.44 31.58
C THR A 564 11.42 4.12 30.83
N ILE A 565 12.12 3.95 29.69
CA ILE A 565 12.27 2.62 29.08
C ILE A 565 13.04 1.75 30.10
N GLN A 566 12.59 0.53 30.35
CA GLN A 566 13.27 -0.40 31.27
C GLN A 566 14.13 -1.39 30.48
N GLU A 567 15.45 -1.27 30.66
CA GLU A 567 16.48 -2.15 30.10
C GLU A 567 16.13 -3.65 30.22
N VAL A 568 16.52 -4.41 29.21
CA VAL A 568 16.17 -5.83 29.03
C VAL A 568 16.75 -6.72 30.15
N GLU A 569 17.90 -6.35 30.70
CA GLU A 569 18.65 -7.10 31.70
C GLU A 569 18.06 -7.03 33.12
N ASP A 570 17.14 -6.09 33.40
CA ASP A 570 16.54 -5.94 34.74
C ASP A 570 15.52 -7.07 35.02
N PRO A 571 15.79 -7.96 35.99
CA PRO A 571 14.90 -9.09 36.29
C PRO A 571 13.61 -8.67 37.00
N ILE A 572 13.52 -7.46 37.56
CA ILE A 572 12.34 -6.96 38.27
C ILE A 572 11.56 -6.05 37.33
N ARG A 573 10.77 -6.65 36.44
CA ARG A 573 10.01 -5.90 35.44
C ARG A 573 8.98 -4.97 36.10
N VAL A 574 8.96 -3.73 35.62
CA VAL A 574 7.99 -2.69 35.95
C VAL A 574 7.41 -2.12 34.67
N ARG A 575 6.44 -1.20 34.82
CA ARG A 575 5.87 -0.41 33.73
C ARG A 575 6.96 0.37 32.99
N THR A 576 7.10 0.16 31.69
CA THR A 576 8.10 0.76 30.81
C THR A 576 7.54 1.97 30.05
N LYS A 577 8.42 2.84 29.56
CA LYS A 577 8.10 3.96 28.65
C LYS A 577 8.33 3.59 27.17
N SER A 578 8.04 2.35 26.82
CA SER A 578 8.27 1.80 25.48
C SER A 578 7.03 1.90 24.61
N ASP A 579 7.22 2.00 23.30
CA ASP A 579 6.18 1.78 22.30
C ASP A 579 5.66 0.32 22.41
N VAL A 580 4.40 0.12 22.83
CA VAL A 580 3.81 -1.23 23.10
C VAL A 580 2.49 -1.48 22.36
N ASN A 581 2.24 -0.71 21.30
CA ASN A 581 0.99 -0.67 20.53
C ASN A 581 0.96 -1.60 19.30
N VAL A 582 2.00 -2.41 19.07
CA VAL A 582 2.16 -3.22 17.85
C VAL A 582 1.32 -4.50 17.87
N SER A 583 1.37 -5.26 18.96
CA SER A 583 0.64 -6.52 19.10
C SER A 583 0.25 -6.77 20.55
N ASN A 584 -0.91 -7.40 20.78
CA ASN A 584 -1.27 -7.92 22.08
C ASN A 584 -2.19 -9.15 21.98
N ALA A 585 -2.08 -10.05 22.94
CA ALA A 585 -2.97 -11.19 23.09
C ALA A 585 -3.20 -11.50 24.58
N CYS A 586 -4.47 -11.51 25.00
CA CYS A 586 -4.85 -11.81 26.38
C CYS A 586 -5.26 -13.28 26.59
N VAL A 587 -5.13 -13.75 27.83
CA VAL A 587 -5.61 -15.06 28.29
C VAL A 587 -6.19 -14.93 29.70
N ALA A 588 -7.31 -15.60 29.96
CA ALA A 588 -7.89 -15.70 31.30
C ALA A 588 -7.81 -17.15 31.81
N THR A 589 -7.11 -17.36 32.92
CA THR A 589 -6.99 -18.68 33.59
C THR A 589 -7.41 -18.59 35.05
N ALA A 590 -7.42 -19.73 35.76
CA ALA A 590 -7.60 -19.75 37.22
C ALA A 590 -6.54 -18.93 37.99
N SER A 591 -5.37 -18.67 37.39
CA SER A 591 -4.31 -17.85 37.98
C SER A 591 -4.56 -16.34 37.86
N GLY A 592 -5.53 -15.92 37.04
CA GLY A 592 -5.83 -14.51 36.76
C GLY A 592 -5.86 -14.17 35.27
N LEU A 593 -6.18 -12.90 35.01
CA LEU A 593 -6.14 -12.28 33.68
C LEU A 593 -4.69 -11.94 33.33
N GLN A 594 -4.26 -12.32 32.13
CA GLN A 594 -2.94 -12.05 31.58
C GLN A 594 -3.09 -11.37 30.22
N VAL A 595 -2.18 -10.46 29.89
CA VAL A 595 -1.98 -9.95 28.54
C VAL A 595 -0.50 -10.01 28.18
N PHE A 596 -0.20 -10.41 26.96
CA PHE A 596 1.13 -10.48 26.39
C PHE A 596 1.19 -9.51 25.21
N TYR A 597 2.31 -8.83 25.03
CA TYR A 597 2.46 -7.73 24.07
C TYR A 597 3.92 -7.50 23.72
N ARG A 598 4.17 -6.97 22.53
CA ARG A 598 5.52 -6.59 22.07
C ARG A 598 5.90 -5.21 22.63
N ASP A 599 7.14 -5.09 23.09
CA ASP A 599 7.87 -3.82 23.23
C ASP A 599 8.63 -3.58 21.91
N ASP A 600 8.17 -2.62 21.12
CA ASP A 600 8.78 -2.30 19.82
C ASP A 600 10.02 -1.41 19.95
N SER A 601 10.20 -0.76 21.10
CA SER A 601 11.39 0.06 21.39
C SER A 601 12.63 -0.79 21.66
N GLN A 602 12.45 -1.99 22.21
CA GLN A 602 13.51 -2.93 22.59
C GLN A 602 13.50 -4.25 21.81
N GLY A 603 12.43 -4.54 21.07
CA GLY A 603 12.30 -5.73 20.25
C GLY A 603 11.79 -6.98 20.98
N ILE A 604 11.39 -6.87 22.24
CA ILE A 604 11.12 -8.01 23.14
C ILE A 604 9.63 -8.30 23.34
N LEU A 605 9.31 -9.51 23.80
CA LEU A 605 7.95 -9.92 24.16
C LEU A 605 7.79 -9.82 25.69
N LEU A 606 6.80 -9.04 26.13
CA LEU A 606 6.46 -8.80 27.53
C LEU A 606 5.13 -9.47 27.91
N GLY A 607 4.90 -9.60 29.21
CA GLY A 607 3.66 -10.05 29.81
C GLY A 607 3.25 -9.20 31.00
N ALA A 608 1.94 -9.11 31.24
CA ALA A 608 1.36 -8.49 32.44
C ALA A 608 0.25 -9.38 33.02
N LEU A 609 0.41 -9.78 34.28
CA LEU A 609 -0.57 -10.52 35.09
C LEU A 609 -1.34 -9.54 35.99
N GLN A 610 -2.67 -9.58 35.95
CA GLN A 610 -3.49 -8.76 36.85
C GLN A 610 -3.50 -9.37 38.26
N SER A 611 -2.98 -8.61 39.23
CA SER A 611 -2.83 -9.01 40.63
C SER A 611 -3.48 -7.97 41.55
N GLY A 612 -4.66 -8.30 42.08
CA GLY A 612 -5.47 -7.38 42.88
C GLY A 612 -5.95 -6.17 42.06
N LYS A 613 -5.37 -5.00 42.32
CA LYS A 613 -5.65 -3.74 41.58
C LYS A 613 -4.50 -3.30 40.65
N GLY A 614 -3.41 -4.07 40.60
CA GLY A 614 -2.22 -3.71 39.82
C GLY A 614 -1.85 -4.77 38.79
N TRP A 615 -0.86 -4.43 37.98
CA TRP A 615 -0.24 -5.32 37.01
C TRP A 615 1.13 -5.76 37.52
N GLN A 616 1.42 -7.06 37.40
CA GLN A 616 2.75 -7.65 37.63
C GLN A 616 3.36 -7.96 36.27
N TYR A 617 4.52 -7.39 35.99
CA TYR A 617 5.15 -7.45 34.68
C TYR A 617 6.16 -8.61 34.60
N GLU A 618 6.35 -9.15 33.41
CA GLU A 618 7.34 -10.20 33.13
C GLU A 618 7.91 -10.04 31.72
N LEU A 619 9.10 -10.61 31.51
CA LEU A 619 9.79 -10.64 30.21
C LEU A 619 9.73 -12.08 29.67
N VAL A 620 9.09 -12.25 28.51
CA VAL A 620 8.66 -13.55 27.97
C VAL A 620 9.63 -14.11 26.94
N ASP A 621 10.05 -13.37 25.92
CA ASP A 621 11.12 -13.79 24.99
C ASP A 621 11.81 -12.58 24.34
N GLY A 622 12.92 -12.81 23.62
CA GLY A 622 13.67 -11.79 22.87
C GLY A 622 14.97 -11.32 23.55
N ASP A 623 15.25 -11.76 24.78
CA ASP A 623 16.39 -11.31 25.59
C ASP A 623 17.65 -12.20 25.51
N ARG A 624 17.52 -13.52 25.27
CA ARG A 624 18.65 -14.47 25.33
C ARG A 624 18.47 -15.69 24.45
N LYS A 625 19.58 -16.29 23.97
CA LYS A 625 19.55 -17.55 23.17
C LYS A 625 19.58 -18.83 24.02
N THR A 626 19.66 -18.72 25.34
CA THR A 626 19.69 -19.85 26.27
C THR A 626 18.28 -20.28 26.67
N GLU A 627 18.12 -21.46 27.31
CA GLU A 627 16.83 -21.92 27.86
C GLU A 627 15.72 -22.09 26.80
N GLY A 628 16.09 -22.19 25.51
CA GLY A 628 15.17 -22.30 24.37
C GLY A 628 14.64 -20.97 23.84
N ARG A 629 15.02 -19.85 24.44
CA ARG A 629 14.62 -18.46 24.13
C ARG A 629 15.35 -17.89 22.90
N THR A 630 14.93 -16.73 22.41
CA THR A 630 15.60 -15.98 21.32
C THR A 630 16.18 -14.65 21.80
N THR A 631 17.12 -14.12 21.00
CA THR A 631 17.53 -12.70 21.04
C THR A 631 17.06 -12.02 19.76
N GLY A 632 16.53 -10.80 19.86
CA GLY A 632 16.12 -10.00 18.71
C GLY A 632 14.62 -9.84 18.59
N ASP A 633 14.18 -9.24 17.49
CA ASP A 633 12.81 -8.75 17.33
C ASP A 633 11.75 -9.86 17.30
N VAL A 634 10.94 -9.95 18.36
CA VAL A 634 9.85 -10.93 18.50
C VAL A 634 8.47 -10.29 18.60
N GLY A 635 7.45 -10.98 18.10
CA GLY A 635 6.04 -10.69 18.37
C GLY A 635 5.44 -9.50 17.62
N PHE A 636 5.81 -9.26 16.37
CA PHE A 636 5.03 -8.36 15.51
C PHE A 636 3.63 -8.93 15.28
N HIS A 637 3.53 -10.26 15.17
CA HIS A 637 2.28 -11.01 15.16
C HIS A 637 2.26 -11.91 16.39
N LEU A 638 1.23 -11.75 17.23
CA LEU A 638 1.10 -12.45 18.50
C LEU A 638 -0.33 -12.96 18.67
N ALA A 639 -0.46 -14.24 19.02
CA ALA A 639 -1.75 -14.84 19.37
C ALA A 639 -1.61 -15.78 20.57
N ALA A 640 -2.62 -15.81 21.44
CA ALA A 640 -2.58 -16.57 22.69
C ALA A 640 -3.86 -17.38 22.93
N THR A 641 -3.73 -18.51 23.64
CA THR A 641 -4.87 -19.29 24.12
C THR A 641 -4.55 -20.05 25.41
N SER A 642 -5.55 -20.73 25.98
CA SER A 642 -5.35 -21.61 27.14
C SER A 642 -6.22 -22.86 27.10
N VAL A 643 -5.65 -23.96 27.60
CA VAL A 643 -6.38 -25.20 27.91
C VAL A 643 -6.26 -25.47 29.41
N GLY A 644 -7.37 -25.30 30.14
CA GLY A 644 -7.40 -25.40 31.60
C GLY A 644 -6.56 -24.31 32.27
N LYS A 645 -5.41 -24.68 32.82
CA LYS A 645 -4.43 -23.76 33.43
C LYS A 645 -3.22 -23.45 32.55
N ASN A 646 -3.06 -24.17 31.43
CA ASN A 646 -1.90 -24.02 30.57
C ASN A 646 -2.11 -22.85 29.62
N VAL A 647 -1.12 -21.97 29.52
CA VAL A 647 -1.11 -20.82 28.60
C VAL A 647 -0.19 -21.15 27.44
N HIS A 648 -0.59 -20.78 26.23
CA HIS A 648 0.13 -21.00 24.98
C HIS A 648 0.16 -19.71 24.15
N LEU A 649 1.35 -19.34 23.68
CA LEU A 649 1.64 -18.17 22.84
C LEU A 649 2.23 -18.63 21.52
N ILE A 650 1.77 -18.05 20.41
CA ILE A 650 2.40 -18.18 19.09
C ILE A 650 2.79 -16.78 18.64
N TYR A 651 4.04 -16.64 18.19
CA TYR A 651 4.58 -15.38 17.71
C TYR A 651 5.67 -15.60 16.66
N ASP A 652 5.95 -14.56 15.89
CA ASP A 652 7.08 -14.49 14.98
C ASP A 652 8.36 -14.00 15.67
N SER A 653 9.52 -14.35 15.11
CA SER A 653 10.84 -13.86 15.51
C SER A 653 11.63 -13.48 14.26
N VAL A 654 11.92 -12.21 14.08
CA VAL A 654 12.74 -11.70 12.97
C VAL A 654 14.22 -11.87 13.32
N ILE A 655 14.95 -12.53 12.44
CA ILE A 655 16.38 -12.88 12.59
C ILE A 655 17.25 -11.91 11.78
N THR A 656 16.82 -11.55 10.56
CA THR A 656 17.48 -10.53 9.75
C THR A 656 16.45 -9.65 9.05
N ILE A 657 16.86 -8.40 8.77
CA ILE A 657 16.11 -7.41 8.00
C ILE A 657 16.95 -6.88 6.84
N ASP A 658 16.30 -6.42 5.77
CA ASP A 658 16.92 -5.65 4.70
C ASP A 658 17.15 -4.17 5.09
N ARG A 659 17.68 -3.39 4.14
CA ARG A 659 17.92 -1.94 4.30
C ARG A 659 16.62 -1.13 4.48
N ASP A 660 15.48 -1.67 4.07
CA ASP A 660 14.14 -1.07 4.24
C ASP A 660 13.48 -1.49 5.57
N ARG A 661 14.20 -2.21 6.45
CA ARG A 661 13.71 -2.83 7.69
C ARG A 661 12.63 -3.90 7.48
N LYS A 662 12.55 -4.52 6.30
CA LYS A 662 11.64 -5.66 6.08
C LYS A 662 12.34 -6.94 6.52
N ALA A 663 11.60 -7.84 7.17
CA ALA A 663 12.12 -9.16 7.52
C ALA A 663 12.63 -9.89 6.26
N THR A 664 13.89 -10.30 6.29
CA THR A 664 14.53 -11.17 5.29
C THR A 664 14.83 -12.55 5.84
N GLN A 665 14.84 -12.72 7.16
CA GLN A 665 14.84 -14.03 7.80
C GLN A 665 13.98 -14.00 9.07
N GLY A 666 13.19 -15.05 9.34
CA GLY A 666 12.44 -15.16 10.60
C GLY A 666 11.73 -16.49 10.84
N ASP A 667 11.57 -16.83 12.13
CA ASP A 667 11.02 -18.08 12.65
C ASP A 667 9.59 -17.89 13.22
N ILE A 668 8.86 -19.00 13.40
CA ILE A 668 7.67 -19.07 14.25
C ILE A 668 7.98 -19.80 15.55
N ARG A 669 7.52 -19.19 16.65
CA ARG A 669 7.86 -19.54 18.02
C ARG A 669 6.60 -19.95 18.78
N HIS A 670 6.75 -20.90 19.70
CA HIS A 670 5.72 -21.30 20.65
C HIS A 670 6.30 -21.21 22.07
N ALA A 671 5.68 -20.38 22.91
CA ALA A 671 5.96 -20.32 24.34
C ALA A 671 4.77 -20.84 25.13
N PHE A 672 5.01 -21.67 26.14
CA PHE A 672 3.94 -22.24 26.96
C PHE A 672 4.34 -22.43 28.43
N ARG A 673 3.36 -22.35 29.33
CA ARG A 673 3.54 -22.54 30.77
C ARG A 673 2.32 -23.16 31.45
N ALA A 674 2.52 -23.76 32.62
CA ALA A 674 1.49 -24.49 33.37
C ALA A 674 1.05 -23.80 34.69
N SER A 675 1.55 -22.59 34.96
CA SER A 675 1.12 -21.69 36.04
C SER A 675 1.37 -20.24 35.62
N ALA A 676 1.16 -19.26 36.51
CA ALA A 676 1.52 -17.86 36.28
C ALA A 676 2.91 -17.47 36.81
N ASN A 677 3.74 -18.44 37.20
CA ASN A 677 5.15 -18.21 37.54
C ASN A 677 5.96 -17.93 36.25
N PRO A 678 6.69 -16.81 36.15
CA PRO A 678 7.56 -16.54 34.99
C PRO A 678 8.64 -17.60 34.76
N ALA A 679 9.08 -18.31 35.80
CA ALA A 679 10.07 -19.39 35.65
C ALA A 679 9.48 -20.72 35.08
N ASP A 680 8.16 -20.81 34.87
CA ASP A 680 7.51 -22.01 34.30
C ASP A 680 7.47 -22.00 32.75
N TRP A 681 7.97 -20.94 32.10
CA TRP A 681 7.99 -20.84 30.63
C TRP A 681 8.85 -21.92 29.98
N LYS A 682 8.36 -22.43 28.85
CA LYS A 682 9.04 -23.32 27.93
C LYS A 682 8.87 -22.82 26.51
N PHE A 683 9.88 -23.02 25.68
CA PHE A 683 9.99 -22.43 24.35
C PHE A 683 10.37 -23.48 23.32
N GLU A 684 9.78 -23.39 22.13
CA GLU A 684 10.18 -24.16 20.95
C GLU A 684 10.02 -23.32 19.67
N THR A 685 10.84 -23.59 18.67
CA THR A 685 10.61 -23.10 17.30
C THR A 685 9.68 -24.10 16.61
N LEU A 686 8.50 -23.65 16.15
CA LEU A 686 7.55 -24.47 15.42
C LEU A 686 7.90 -24.59 13.94
N ASP A 687 8.44 -23.51 13.38
CA ASP A 687 8.88 -23.40 11.99
C ASP A 687 10.10 -22.50 11.93
N ALA A 688 11.15 -22.95 11.26
CA ALA A 688 12.45 -22.29 11.22
C ALA A 688 12.73 -21.80 9.80
N ALA A 689 13.29 -20.61 9.68
CA ALA A 689 13.69 -20.05 8.40
C ALA A 689 14.65 -20.99 7.63
N ASP A 690 14.26 -21.40 6.42
CA ASP A 690 15.07 -22.25 5.54
C ASP A 690 15.28 -21.63 4.15
N ALA A 691 16.07 -22.30 3.30
CA ALA A 691 16.40 -21.80 1.96
C ALA A 691 15.21 -21.76 0.98
N ARG A 692 14.04 -22.33 1.34
CA ARG A 692 12.79 -22.28 0.58
C ARG A 692 11.84 -21.22 1.16
N PHE A 693 11.82 -21.10 2.48
CA PHE A 693 11.00 -20.18 3.26
C PHE A 693 11.89 -19.33 4.18
N PRO A 694 12.54 -18.27 3.64
CA PRO A 694 13.42 -17.42 4.44
C PRO A 694 12.69 -16.75 5.61
N VAL A 695 11.40 -16.41 5.47
CA VAL A 695 10.62 -15.78 6.54
C VAL A 695 9.34 -16.58 6.78
N ALA A 696 9.22 -17.16 7.98
CA ALA A 696 8.08 -17.98 8.38
C ALA A 696 6.93 -17.19 9.05
N GLY A 697 7.06 -15.88 9.29
CA GLY A 697 6.08 -15.12 10.08
C GLY A 697 5.66 -13.75 9.54
N TYR A 698 4.59 -13.72 8.75
CA TYR A 698 3.85 -12.49 8.37
C TYR A 698 2.43 -12.43 8.95
N GLY A 699 2.16 -13.21 10.00
CA GLY A 699 0.83 -13.34 10.58
C GLY A 699 0.64 -14.68 11.24
N VAL A 700 0.05 -14.70 12.44
CA VAL A 700 -0.20 -15.92 13.24
C VAL A 700 -1.63 -15.96 13.75
N ALA A 701 -2.16 -17.17 13.94
CA ALA A 701 -3.40 -17.41 14.68
C ALA A 701 -3.29 -18.71 15.49
N ILE A 702 -3.96 -18.76 16.64
CA ILE A 702 -4.05 -19.94 17.51
C ILE A 702 -5.50 -20.17 17.96
N GLY A 703 -5.90 -21.44 18.09
CA GLY A 703 -7.21 -21.82 18.59
C GLY A 703 -7.19 -23.16 19.32
N ALA A 704 -8.02 -23.29 20.36
CA ALA A 704 -8.15 -24.51 21.15
C ALA A 704 -9.50 -25.19 20.91
N VAL A 705 -9.48 -26.52 20.70
CA VAL A 705 -10.68 -27.35 20.55
C VAL A 705 -10.59 -28.55 21.49
N GLY A 706 -11.40 -28.54 22.54
CA GLY A 706 -11.26 -29.47 23.66
C GLY A 706 -9.89 -29.28 24.31
N ASN A 707 -9.05 -30.32 24.25
CA ASN A 707 -7.68 -30.28 24.77
C ASN A 707 -6.61 -30.10 23.66
N LYS A 708 -7.01 -30.02 22.39
CA LYS A 708 -6.09 -29.83 21.26
C LYS A 708 -5.91 -28.35 20.96
N ILE A 709 -4.71 -27.99 20.52
CA ILE A 709 -4.33 -26.61 20.19
C ILE A 709 -3.79 -26.61 18.78
N TYR A 710 -4.29 -25.70 17.96
CA TYR A 710 -3.91 -25.53 16.56
C TYR A 710 -3.34 -24.13 16.36
N ALA A 711 -2.17 -24.05 15.73
CA ALA A 711 -1.55 -22.81 15.28
C ALA A 711 -1.51 -22.76 13.75
N SER A 712 -1.50 -21.56 13.17
CA SER A 712 -1.36 -21.33 11.73
C SER A 712 -0.64 -20.01 11.45
N TRP A 713 0.15 -19.96 10.38
CA TRP A 713 0.97 -18.80 10.04
C TRP A 713 1.23 -18.64 8.55
N LEU A 714 1.55 -17.41 8.13
CA LEU A 714 1.97 -17.05 6.78
C LEU A 714 3.49 -17.04 6.66
N ALA A 715 4.01 -17.76 5.66
CA ALA A 715 5.41 -17.78 5.29
C ALA A 715 5.62 -17.25 3.86
N ALA A 716 6.80 -16.69 3.60
CA ALA A 716 7.22 -16.21 2.29
C ALA A 716 8.22 -17.17 1.64
N SER A 717 7.93 -17.63 0.43
CA SER A 717 8.90 -18.37 -0.37
C SER A 717 9.90 -17.45 -1.10
N THR A 718 10.99 -18.02 -1.59
CA THR A 718 12.00 -17.31 -2.41
C THR A 718 11.53 -16.90 -3.82
N LYS A 719 10.22 -16.89 -4.11
CA LYS A 719 9.67 -16.47 -5.41
C LYS A 719 9.56 -14.95 -5.57
N GLY A 720 9.68 -14.18 -4.48
CA GLY A 720 9.72 -12.72 -4.52
C GLY A 720 11.07 -12.21 -5.02
N ALA A 721 11.06 -11.21 -5.91
CA ALA A 721 12.29 -10.50 -6.30
C ALA A 721 12.75 -9.59 -5.15
N ALA A 722 14.03 -9.74 -4.75
CA ALA A 722 14.75 -8.98 -3.70
C ALA A 722 14.18 -9.02 -2.27
N THR A 723 12.87 -9.03 -2.05
CA THR A 723 12.21 -9.12 -0.74
C THR A 723 11.26 -10.32 -0.71
N PRO A 724 11.26 -11.16 0.35
CA PRO A 724 10.27 -12.23 0.51
C PRO A 724 8.83 -11.68 0.58
N ILE A 725 7.89 -12.36 -0.08
CA ILE A 725 6.46 -12.02 -0.05
C ILE A 725 5.70 -13.23 0.49
N ALA A 726 4.83 -13.02 1.49
CA ALA A 726 3.97 -14.07 2.04
C ALA A 726 3.11 -14.70 0.93
N ASP A 727 3.40 -15.97 0.59
CA ASP A 727 2.76 -16.71 -0.50
C ASP A 727 2.34 -18.13 -0.09
N THR A 728 2.67 -18.54 1.14
CA THR A 728 2.51 -19.89 1.66
C THR A 728 1.84 -19.84 3.04
N LEU A 729 0.95 -20.80 3.31
CA LEU A 729 0.16 -20.87 4.55
C LEU A 729 0.36 -22.24 5.21
N PHE A 730 0.80 -22.22 6.46
CA PHE A 730 1.07 -23.40 7.27
C PHE A 730 0.12 -23.50 8.46
N TYR A 731 -0.06 -24.72 8.97
CA TYR A 731 -0.74 -25.00 10.23
C TYR A 731 -0.14 -26.23 10.93
N LYS A 732 -0.36 -26.32 12.25
CA LYS A 732 0.09 -27.43 13.08
C LYS A 732 -0.83 -27.61 14.28
N GLU A 733 -1.27 -28.85 14.55
CA GLU A 733 -1.70 -29.22 15.90
C GLU A 733 -0.43 -29.31 16.77
N LEU A 734 -0.33 -28.55 17.87
CA LEU A 734 0.95 -28.34 18.56
C LEU A 734 1.59 -29.64 19.10
N THR A 735 0.81 -30.70 19.29
CA THR A 735 1.28 -32.04 19.69
C THR A 735 1.69 -32.95 18.53
N ALA A 736 1.49 -32.54 17.27
CA ALA A 736 1.91 -33.28 16.09
C ALA A 736 3.42 -33.12 15.82
N SER A 737 4.03 -34.12 15.18
CA SER A 737 5.45 -34.10 14.83
C SER A 737 5.79 -33.12 13.70
N GLU A 738 4.88 -32.89 12.76
CA GLU A 738 5.14 -32.18 11.51
C GLU A 738 4.25 -30.94 11.32
N VAL A 739 4.77 -29.96 10.58
CA VAL A 739 4.02 -28.80 10.08
C VAL A 739 3.30 -29.21 8.79
N SER A 740 2.05 -28.78 8.62
CA SER A 740 1.24 -29.05 7.43
C SER A 740 1.02 -27.79 6.59
N THR A 741 1.10 -27.91 5.26
CA THR A 741 0.82 -26.81 4.32
C THR A 741 -0.63 -26.81 3.86
N VAL A 742 -1.22 -25.64 3.66
CA VAL A 742 -2.54 -25.47 3.02
C VAL A 742 -2.41 -25.43 1.50
N ILE A 743 -3.32 -26.12 0.80
CA ILE A 743 -3.36 -26.10 -0.67
C ILE A 743 -4.20 -24.89 -1.13
N THR A 744 -3.53 -23.87 -1.65
CA THR A 744 -4.12 -22.61 -2.15
C THR A 744 -4.30 -22.55 -3.66
N THR A 745 -4.02 -23.65 -4.38
CA THR A 745 -4.16 -23.76 -5.84
C THR A 745 -5.56 -23.36 -6.31
N GLY A 746 -5.66 -22.38 -7.21
CA GLY A 746 -6.94 -21.83 -7.71
C GLY A 746 -7.65 -20.89 -6.73
N LEU A 747 -7.06 -20.58 -5.58
CA LEU A 747 -7.57 -19.59 -4.62
C LEU A 747 -6.77 -18.28 -4.65
N GLY A 748 -5.48 -18.33 -4.99
CA GLY A 748 -4.58 -17.18 -5.03
C GLY A 748 -3.60 -17.17 -3.86
N ALA A 749 -2.74 -16.17 -3.78
CA ALA A 749 -1.79 -16.06 -2.67
C ALA A 749 -2.53 -15.88 -1.33
N PRO A 750 -2.18 -16.66 -0.29
CA PRO A 750 -2.74 -16.50 1.05
C PRO A 750 -2.22 -15.22 1.71
N THR A 751 -3.08 -14.58 2.48
CA THR A 751 -2.87 -13.26 3.12
C THR A 751 -3.64 -13.21 4.44
N LEU A 752 -3.40 -12.18 5.25
CA LEU A 752 -4.26 -11.86 6.40
C LEU A 752 -5.68 -11.49 5.92
N PRO A 753 -6.70 -11.64 6.77
CA PRO A 753 -6.65 -12.10 8.17
C PRO A 753 -6.58 -13.64 8.28
N LEU A 754 -6.03 -14.17 9.37
CA LEU A 754 -6.06 -15.61 9.70
C LEU A 754 -7.05 -15.90 10.84
N ALA A 755 -7.80 -17.01 10.76
CA ALA A 755 -8.63 -17.50 11.87
C ALA A 755 -8.80 -19.02 11.85
N ILE A 756 -8.68 -19.70 13.00
CA ILE A 756 -8.73 -21.17 13.10
C ILE A 756 -9.78 -21.65 14.12
N ASP A 757 -10.64 -22.61 13.75
CA ASP A 757 -11.64 -23.23 14.64
C ASP A 757 -11.35 -24.71 14.96
N GLY A 758 -10.13 -25.18 14.65
CA GLY A 758 -9.67 -26.56 14.80
C GLY A 758 -10.35 -27.57 13.87
N LYS A 759 -11.29 -27.15 13.02
CA LYS A 759 -11.72 -27.89 11.82
C LYS A 759 -11.27 -27.19 10.54
N SER A 760 -11.26 -25.87 10.54
CA SER A 760 -11.09 -25.01 9.37
C SER A 760 -10.15 -23.85 9.72
N LEU A 761 -9.35 -23.44 8.74
CA LEU A 761 -8.52 -22.24 8.76
C LEU A 761 -9.04 -21.28 7.70
N ALA A 762 -9.56 -20.13 8.11
CA ALA A 762 -9.87 -19.01 7.23
C ALA A 762 -8.63 -18.16 6.99
N PHE A 763 -8.50 -17.65 5.77
CA PHE A 763 -7.39 -16.81 5.32
C PHE A 763 -7.86 -15.85 4.21
N GLY A 764 -7.22 -14.69 4.10
CA GLY A 764 -7.35 -13.82 2.93
C GLY A 764 -6.73 -14.49 1.71
N CYS A 765 -7.33 -14.37 0.52
CA CYS A 765 -6.85 -15.01 -0.70
C CYS A 765 -6.99 -14.06 -1.91
N GLN A 766 -5.92 -13.35 -2.27
CA GLN A 766 -5.93 -12.33 -3.34
C GLN A 766 -7.13 -11.36 -3.24
N GLY A 767 -7.31 -10.72 -2.09
CA GLY A 767 -8.41 -9.77 -1.84
C GLY A 767 -9.81 -10.38 -1.76
N ARG A 768 -9.91 -11.67 -1.44
CA ARG A 768 -11.15 -12.39 -1.09
C ARG A 768 -10.93 -13.14 0.22
N LEU A 769 -11.97 -13.78 0.75
CA LEU A 769 -11.83 -14.70 1.89
C LEU A 769 -11.99 -16.15 1.44
N CYS A 770 -11.08 -16.99 1.92
CA CYS A 770 -11.07 -18.42 1.69
C CYS A 770 -11.01 -19.16 3.03
N ALA A 771 -11.28 -20.47 3.02
CA ALA A 771 -10.90 -21.34 4.12
C ALA A 771 -10.52 -22.73 3.63
N ALA A 772 -9.62 -23.39 4.36
CA ALA A 772 -9.22 -24.77 4.16
C ALA A 772 -9.65 -25.66 5.33
N GLU A 773 -10.08 -26.87 5.03
CA GLU A 773 -10.39 -27.88 6.03
C GLU A 773 -9.10 -28.58 6.49
N LEU A 774 -8.81 -28.54 7.80
CA LEU A 774 -7.53 -29.01 8.37
C LEU A 774 -7.28 -30.51 8.19
N THR A 775 -8.30 -31.31 7.87
CA THR A 775 -8.13 -32.76 7.62
C THR A 775 -7.74 -33.08 6.18
N SER A 776 -7.99 -32.18 5.23
CA SER A 776 -7.73 -32.41 3.80
C SER A 776 -6.76 -31.41 3.18
N GLY A 777 -6.46 -30.29 3.87
CA GLY A 777 -5.71 -29.16 3.34
C GLY A 777 -6.41 -28.43 2.18
N SER A 778 -7.62 -28.86 1.80
CA SER A 778 -8.32 -28.40 0.60
C SER A 778 -9.07 -27.09 0.89
N GLY A 779 -8.68 -26.03 0.18
CA GLY A 779 -9.28 -24.71 0.33
C GLY A 779 -10.51 -24.46 -0.56
N LYS A 780 -11.37 -23.54 -0.11
CA LYS A 780 -12.63 -23.11 -0.75
C LYS A 780 -12.83 -21.61 -0.56
N LEU A 781 -13.66 -21.01 -1.40
CA LEU A 781 -14.11 -19.63 -1.25
C LEU A 781 -15.07 -19.51 -0.07
N ILE A 782 -14.85 -18.53 0.81
CA ILE A 782 -15.84 -18.04 1.77
C ILE A 782 -16.60 -16.85 1.16
N SER A 783 -15.90 -15.84 0.66
CA SER A 783 -16.53 -14.59 0.23
C SER A 783 -15.74 -13.85 -0.83
N GLY A 784 -16.46 -13.24 -1.78
CA GLY A 784 -15.93 -12.26 -2.73
C GLY A 784 -15.65 -10.87 -2.15
N VAL A 785 -15.86 -10.65 -0.85
CA VAL A 785 -15.61 -9.36 -0.17
C VAL A 785 -14.11 -9.08 -0.09
N ASP A 786 -13.75 -7.84 -0.41
CA ASP A 786 -12.41 -7.32 -0.18
C ASP A 786 -12.10 -7.24 1.33
N SER A 787 -11.07 -7.98 1.70
CA SER A 787 -10.53 -8.11 3.06
C SER A 787 -9.05 -7.72 3.13
N THR A 788 -8.46 -7.16 2.06
CA THR A 788 -7.05 -6.76 2.01
C THR A 788 -6.64 -5.78 3.12
N GLN A 789 -7.59 -5.01 3.66
CA GLN A 789 -7.38 -4.06 4.75
C GLN A 789 -7.69 -4.63 6.15
N SER A 790 -8.22 -5.86 6.24
CA SER A 790 -8.62 -6.49 7.51
C SER A 790 -7.48 -7.36 8.03
N LEU A 791 -6.94 -7.02 9.20
CA LEU A 791 -5.91 -7.79 9.88
C LEU A 791 -6.50 -8.86 10.82
N GLY A 792 -7.72 -8.65 11.32
CA GLY A 792 -8.46 -9.61 12.14
C GLY A 792 -9.63 -10.31 11.44
N ALA A 793 -9.82 -11.59 11.73
CA ALA A 793 -11.06 -12.33 11.48
C ALA A 793 -11.28 -13.35 12.59
N ILE A 794 -12.51 -13.81 12.81
CA ILE A 794 -12.79 -14.78 13.87
C ILE A 794 -13.98 -15.69 13.56
N TRP A 795 -13.78 -16.97 13.81
CA TRP A 795 -14.82 -17.99 13.82
C TRP A 795 -15.74 -17.80 15.02
N THR A 796 -17.05 -17.76 14.80
CA THR A 796 -18.02 -17.68 15.89
C THR A 796 -19.32 -18.41 15.54
N ARG A 797 -20.25 -18.47 16.49
CA ARG A 797 -21.53 -19.18 16.33
C ARG A 797 -22.72 -18.27 16.62
N VAL A 798 -23.46 -17.87 15.59
CA VAL A 798 -24.68 -17.06 15.71
C VAL A 798 -25.90 -17.95 15.48
N SER A 799 -26.79 -18.04 16.48
CA SER A 799 -28.04 -18.83 16.40
C SER A 799 -27.82 -20.24 15.84
N SER A 800 -26.95 -21.02 16.52
CA SER A 800 -26.43 -22.35 16.17
C SER A 800 -25.55 -22.48 14.91
N LYS A 801 -25.60 -21.55 13.95
CA LYS A 801 -24.73 -21.55 12.76
C LYS A 801 -23.30 -21.11 13.08
N ILE A 802 -22.31 -21.89 12.62
CA ILE A 802 -20.90 -21.44 12.55
C ILE A 802 -20.76 -20.52 11.33
N GLY A 803 -19.93 -19.50 11.47
CA GLY A 803 -19.59 -18.56 10.41
C GLY A 803 -18.37 -17.73 10.81
N LEU A 804 -17.97 -16.83 9.91
CA LEU A 804 -16.82 -15.96 10.07
C LEU A 804 -17.28 -14.52 10.25
N LEU A 805 -16.66 -13.79 11.19
CA LEU A 805 -16.70 -12.34 11.24
C LEU A 805 -15.39 -11.77 10.70
N VAL A 806 -15.52 -10.66 9.99
CA VAL A 806 -14.40 -10.00 9.33
C VAL A 806 -14.69 -8.52 9.16
N GLY A 807 -13.63 -7.71 9.16
CA GLY A 807 -13.68 -6.32 8.75
C GLY A 807 -13.72 -6.18 7.22
N SER A 808 -14.26 -5.06 6.75
CA SER A 808 -14.18 -4.65 5.35
C SER A 808 -14.40 -3.15 5.25
N PRO A 809 -13.97 -2.49 4.16
CA PRO A 809 -14.29 -1.08 3.91
C PRO A 809 -15.81 -0.76 3.88
N LEU A 810 -16.64 -1.80 3.70
CA LEU A 810 -18.11 -1.75 3.69
C LEU A 810 -18.75 -1.99 5.07
N GLY A 811 -17.96 -2.13 6.13
CA GLY A 811 -18.41 -2.37 7.50
C GLY A 811 -18.03 -3.74 8.07
N LEU A 812 -18.50 -3.99 9.30
CA LEU A 812 -18.33 -5.28 9.97
C LEU A 812 -19.31 -6.30 9.39
N LEU A 813 -18.83 -7.46 8.93
CA LEU A 813 -19.65 -8.45 8.21
C LEU A 813 -19.72 -9.80 8.92
N TRP A 814 -20.93 -10.36 9.00
CA TRP A 814 -21.18 -11.77 9.35
C TRP A 814 -21.36 -12.61 8.09
N LEU A 815 -20.48 -13.59 7.90
CA LEU A 815 -20.45 -14.52 6.77
C LEU A 815 -20.85 -15.92 7.26
N ALA A 816 -21.89 -16.52 6.69
CA ALA A 816 -22.30 -17.88 7.03
C ALA A 816 -22.82 -18.69 5.82
N PRO A 817 -22.66 -20.04 5.82
CA PRO A 817 -23.24 -20.92 4.79
C PRO A 817 -24.78 -20.81 4.64
#